data_AF-A0A6P8LFQ9-F1
#
_entry.id   AF-A0A6P8LFQ9-F1
#
_cell.length_a   1.000
_cell.length_b   1.000
_cell.length_c   1.000
_cell.angle_alpha   90.00
_cell.angle_beta   90.00
_cell.angle_gamma   90.00
#
_symmetry.space_group_name_H-M   'P 1'
#
loop_
_entity.id
_entity.type
_entity.pdbx_description
1 polymer ?
#
loop_
_entity_poly.entity_id
_entity_poly.type
_entity_poly.pdbx_seq_one_letter_code
_entity_poly.pdbx_strand_id
1 'polypeptide(L)'
;MEEAKEFNSEPQKRHGGLTGNNLWSGTRSNKSPHKLGFYMMTISVNTTLFPTTRMIYLGVCLPFSCNASDVSVIAKLAASEQAMKHSTLHKVRDQHDMYDMYEDPVFWILSGVTVAVVLLMAIGTGYDIYITRKYTRGRKVIYDLERHAKLDQLTGRSQKSLNTAFQGKVYLPVPAAEAIINGPQSLAVNNNNDHEGSLRSDSPKVHKFSVFEELLLSFSVRANVKIICDDKVGGDTISTIHGLRAISMAWVILGHTCIIIFKYSDNMEYRKIVERKFLFQTITNGAFSVDTFFFMGGLLVSFLYFRTNAKGDLNKLTQGTRGIVAGGLKFIGLLMYRFCRLTAPYMFILGVNQIAMKWFHSNSVFEPPTADHYNCPNYWWRNLLYINTLFPVDQMCMIWSWYVADDTQFYIIGAVILVLATNHFKIATFAMTTLLLSSWITTGYIALINNHMPSSDDPLALFDKIYDKPWTRLGPYLIGMSVGYFLFKTDCKIKMSKTTICIGWLLSSASLSSLLYGLYETELSPIMAASYSSLSHSVWALGLSWIVVACSTGYGGYVNSILSAPILYPVSRITYCAYLVHPLVIRMTPMNLDSPLHLGKYTMMITFFGALVSSYILSFIISVSFEAPIVSMLKILSPKKRKRIQ
;
A
#
# COMPACT_ATOMS: atom_id res chain seq x y z
N MET A 1 12.87 -30.66 -2.67
CA MET A 1 13.74 -31.86 -2.86
C MET A 1 15.20 -31.48 -3.19
N GLU A 2 15.48 -30.30 -3.74
CA GLU A 2 16.85 -29.78 -3.94
C GLU A 2 17.48 -29.15 -2.68
N GLU A 3 16.71 -28.49 -1.79
CA GLU A 3 17.25 -27.91 -0.55
C GLU A 3 17.75 -28.96 0.46
N ALA A 4 17.15 -30.17 0.47
CA ALA A 4 17.66 -31.29 1.26
C ALA A 4 19.00 -31.84 0.73
N LYS A 5 19.37 -31.55 -0.53
CA LYS A 5 20.71 -31.86 -1.06
C LYS A 5 21.73 -30.83 -0.60
N GLU A 6 21.33 -29.58 -0.40
CA GLU A 6 22.22 -28.48 -0.03
C GLU A 6 22.77 -28.65 1.39
N PHE A 7 21.94 -29.12 2.33
CA PHE A 7 22.38 -29.51 3.68
C PHE A 7 23.36 -30.69 3.70
N ASN A 8 23.37 -31.50 2.64
CA ASN A 8 24.31 -32.62 2.48
C ASN A 8 25.57 -32.23 1.67
N SER A 9 25.70 -30.96 1.25
CA SER A 9 26.83 -30.46 0.47
C SER A 9 27.45 -29.23 1.14
N GLU A 10 28.20 -29.43 2.23
CA GLU A 10 29.10 -28.39 2.71
C GLU A 10 30.20 -28.07 1.67
N PRO A 11 30.65 -26.81 1.55
CA PRO A 11 31.74 -26.42 0.68
C PRO A 11 33.09 -26.88 1.26
N GLN A 12 33.83 -27.70 0.50
CA GLN A 12 35.16 -28.19 0.85
C GLN A 12 36.16 -27.05 1.11
N LYS A 13 36.38 -26.68 2.37
CA LYS A 13 37.60 -25.95 2.77
C LYS A 13 38.75 -26.95 2.90
N ARG A 14 39.60 -27.01 1.86
CA ARG A 14 40.92 -27.65 1.94
C ARG A 14 41.81 -26.87 2.91
N HIS A 15 41.87 -27.29 4.16
CA HIS A 15 42.98 -26.92 5.05
C HIS A 15 44.14 -27.90 4.82
N GLY A 16 45.09 -27.50 3.96
CA GLY A 16 46.39 -28.14 3.85
C GLY A 16 47.31 -27.68 4.98
N GLY A 17 47.21 -28.32 6.14
CA GLY A 17 48.18 -28.19 7.23
C GLY A 17 48.99 -29.48 7.34
N LEU A 18 50.25 -29.44 6.90
CA LEU A 18 51.24 -30.50 7.07
C LEU A 18 51.62 -30.63 8.54
N THR A 19 51.16 -31.67 9.23
CA THR A 19 51.86 -32.28 10.38
C THR A 19 51.34 -33.69 10.68
N GLY A 20 52.22 -34.69 10.55
CA GLY A 20 52.37 -35.81 11.48
C GLY A 20 51.26 -36.87 11.60
N ASN A 21 51.58 -38.08 11.12
CA ASN A 21 51.03 -39.38 11.53
C ASN A 21 49.51 -39.56 11.56
N ASN A 22 48.95 -40.05 10.45
CA ASN A 22 47.69 -40.82 10.47
C ASN A 22 47.76 -41.96 9.43
N LEU A 23 48.31 -43.09 9.85
CA LEU A 23 47.94 -44.39 9.31
C LEU A 23 46.47 -44.60 9.69
N TRP A 24 45.58 -44.92 8.74
CA TRP A 24 44.10 -44.98 8.85
C TRP A 24 43.34 -43.70 8.46
N SER A 25 43.52 -43.27 7.21
CA SER A 25 42.51 -42.46 6.51
C SER A 25 41.65 -43.37 5.64
N GLY A 26 40.83 -44.21 6.26
CA GLY A 26 39.62 -44.67 5.57
C GLY A 26 38.80 -43.44 5.26
N THR A 27 38.52 -43.19 3.99
CA THR A 27 37.60 -42.14 3.53
C THR A 27 36.26 -42.37 4.21
N ARG A 28 36.06 -41.83 5.42
CA ARG A 28 34.75 -41.73 6.04
C ARG A 28 33.92 -40.91 5.07
N SER A 29 32.99 -41.58 4.39
CA SER A 29 31.91 -40.91 3.70
C SER A 29 31.28 -39.95 4.70
N ASN A 30 31.44 -38.64 4.50
CA ASN A 30 30.78 -37.60 5.29
C ASN A 30 29.25 -37.62 5.13
N LYS A 31 28.70 -38.56 4.34
CA LYS A 31 27.26 -38.83 4.33
C LYS A 31 26.89 -39.61 5.58
N SER A 32 26.00 -39.02 6.37
CA SER A 32 25.31 -39.70 7.46
C SER A 32 24.79 -41.07 7.01
N PRO A 33 24.96 -42.14 7.83
CA PRO A 33 24.46 -43.48 7.51
C PRO A 33 22.92 -43.54 7.43
N HIS A 34 22.24 -42.51 7.94
CA HIS A 34 20.79 -42.37 7.89
C HIS A 34 20.41 -41.01 7.29
N LYS A 35 19.27 -40.96 6.59
CA LYS A 35 18.67 -39.69 6.19
C LYS A 35 18.42 -38.85 7.45
N LEU A 36 18.85 -37.59 7.46
CA LEU A 36 18.66 -36.68 8.59
C LEU A 36 17.37 -35.86 8.39
N GLY A 37 16.74 -35.50 9.49
CA GLY A 37 15.67 -34.51 9.59
C GLY A 37 16.06 -33.43 10.60
N PHE A 38 15.68 -32.18 10.34
CA PHE A 38 15.93 -31.03 11.21
C PHE A 38 14.69 -30.69 12.05
N TYR A 39 14.75 -30.99 13.34
CA TYR A 39 13.63 -30.78 14.27
C TYR A 39 13.86 -29.50 15.07
N MET A 40 12.81 -28.68 15.19
CA MET A 40 12.86 -27.46 16.00
C MET A 40 12.10 -27.69 17.30
N MET A 41 12.80 -27.53 18.43
CA MET A 41 12.24 -27.67 19.77
C MET A 41 12.08 -26.29 20.41
N THR A 42 10.91 -26.05 20.99
CA THR A 42 10.65 -24.84 21.77
C THR A 42 10.64 -25.21 23.25
N ILE A 43 11.57 -24.64 24.01
CA ILE A 43 11.77 -24.92 25.44
C ILE A 43 11.50 -23.63 26.21
N SER A 44 10.56 -23.66 27.16
CA SER A 44 10.35 -22.55 28.08
C SER A 44 11.16 -22.75 29.34
N VAL A 45 11.98 -21.78 29.70
CA VAL A 45 12.83 -21.80 30.89
C VAL A 45 12.25 -20.86 31.94
N ASN A 46 11.93 -21.42 33.10
CA ASN A 46 11.47 -20.73 34.30
C ASN A 46 12.51 -20.89 35.41
N THR A 47 13.46 -19.95 35.47
CA THR A 47 14.48 -19.88 36.52
C THR A 47 14.19 -18.72 37.46
N THR A 48 14.49 -18.89 38.74
CA THR A 48 14.40 -17.83 39.77
C THR A 48 15.26 -16.59 39.49
N LEU A 49 16.23 -16.68 38.57
CA LEU A 49 17.12 -15.58 38.18
C LEU A 49 16.46 -14.54 37.25
N PHE A 50 15.34 -14.87 36.60
CA PHE A 50 14.65 -13.96 35.70
C PHE A 50 13.17 -13.83 36.10
N PRO A 51 12.62 -12.61 36.19
CA PRO A 51 11.20 -12.39 36.54
C PRO A 51 10.22 -12.82 35.43
N THR A 52 10.72 -13.21 34.25
CA THR A 52 9.92 -13.59 33.08
C THR A 52 10.38 -14.92 32.49
N THR A 53 9.42 -15.75 32.07
CA THR A 53 9.69 -17.01 31.38
C THR A 53 10.35 -16.71 30.03
N ARG A 54 11.48 -17.36 29.74
CA ARG A 54 12.18 -17.20 28.45
C ARG A 54 11.94 -18.41 27.56
N MET A 55 11.76 -18.15 26.27
CA MET A 55 11.62 -19.20 25.24
C MET A 55 12.96 -19.40 24.54
N ILE A 56 13.38 -20.66 24.44
CA ILE A 56 14.56 -21.09 23.70
C ILE A 56 14.08 -21.91 22.51
N TYR A 57 14.57 -21.57 21.33
CA TYR A 57 14.38 -22.34 20.10
C TYR A 57 15.67 -23.11 19.82
N LEU A 58 15.58 -24.44 19.79
CA LEU A 58 16.72 -25.32 19.59
C LEU A 58 16.47 -26.23 18.38
N GLY A 59 17.24 -25.99 17.32
CA GLY A 59 17.27 -26.84 16.13
C GLY A 59 18.22 -28.02 16.32
N VAL A 60 17.74 -29.25 16.09
CA VAL A 60 18.51 -30.48 16.25
C VAL A 60 18.37 -31.35 15.00
N CYS A 61 19.50 -31.81 14.46
CA CYS A 61 19.52 -32.81 13.40
C CYS A 61 19.45 -34.22 14.00
N LEU A 62 18.39 -34.96 13.71
CA LEU A 62 18.19 -36.35 14.15
C LEU A 62 17.88 -37.24 12.95
N PRO A 63 17.99 -38.58 13.06
CA PRO A 63 17.54 -39.47 12.00
C PRO A 63 16.10 -39.15 11.57
N PHE A 64 15.83 -39.18 10.26
CA PHE A 64 14.51 -38.93 9.70
C PHE A 64 13.48 -39.96 10.15
N SER A 65 13.88 -41.08 10.73
CA SER A 65 12.94 -42.04 11.34
C SER A 65 12.30 -41.57 12.64
N CYS A 66 12.85 -40.54 13.30
CA CYS A 66 12.31 -40.00 14.55
C CYS A 66 11.05 -39.18 14.30
N ASN A 67 9.95 -39.43 14.99
CA ASN A 67 8.80 -38.54 14.97
C ASN A 67 8.91 -37.46 16.08
N ALA A 68 8.01 -36.46 16.10
CA ALA A 68 8.02 -35.42 17.14
C ALA A 68 7.97 -35.96 18.58
N SER A 69 7.31 -37.11 18.81
CA SER A 69 7.24 -37.73 20.13
C SER A 69 8.59 -38.34 20.54
N ASP A 70 9.32 -38.97 19.61
CA ASP A 70 10.66 -39.51 19.84
C ASP A 70 11.63 -38.39 20.21
N VAL A 71 11.58 -37.28 19.47
CA VAL A 71 12.40 -36.10 19.76
C VAL A 71 12.08 -35.53 21.14
N SER A 72 10.80 -35.49 21.53
CA SER A 72 10.39 -35.03 22.86
C SER A 72 10.93 -35.93 23.99
N VAL A 73 11.00 -37.24 23.77
CA VAL A 73 11.57 -38.20 24.71
C VAL A 73 13.08 -38.03 24.78
N ILE A 74 13.77 -37.93 23.64
CA ILE A 74 15.21 -37.67 23.55
C ILE A 74 15.57 -36.39 24.29
N ALA A 75 14.81 -35.31 24.09
CA ALA A 75 15.03 -34.03 24.77
C ALA A 75 14.91 -34.15 26.29
N LYS A 76 13.91 -34.88 26.80
CA LYS A 76 13.73 -35.14 28.24
C LYS A 76 14.85 -36.00 28.81
N LEU A 77 15.32 -37.01 28.07
CA LEU A 77 16.43 -37.88 28.49
C LEU A 77 17.78 -37.15 28.48
N ALA A 78 17.97 -36.22 27.54
CA ALA A 78 19.19 -35.43 27.43
C ALA A 78 19.26 -34.27 28.45
N ALA A 79 18.12 -33.86 29.01
CA ALA A 79 18.05 -32.79 29.99
C ALA A 79 18.60 -33.25 31.35
N SER A 80 19.48 -32.44 31.96
CA SER A 80 19.92 -32.67 33.34
C SER A 80 18.74 -32.53 34.32
N GLU A 81 18.84 -33.14 35.51
CA GLU A 81 17.80 -33.01 36.55
C GLU A 81 17.48 -31.54 36.87
N GLN A 82 18.50 -30.67 36.83
CA GLN A 82 18.32 -29.25 37.09
C GLN A 82 17.64 -28.52 35.92
N ALA A 83 17.94 -28.90 34.67
CA ALA A 83 17.25 -28.38 33.51
C ALA A 83 15.77 -28.82 33.49
N MET A 84 15.47 -30.07 33.84
CA MET A 84 14.09 -30.60 33.93
C MET A 84 13.24 -29.87 34.98
N LYS A 85 13.83 -29.44 36.10
CA LYS A 85 13.11 -28.67 37.14
C LYS A 85 12.74 -27.25 36.70
N HIS A 86 13.55 -26.66 35.82
CA HIS A 86 13.44 -25.26 35.43
C HIS A 86 13.06 -25.05 33.97
N SER A 87 12.78 -26.10 33.22
CA SER A 87 12.40 -25.98 31.82
C SER A 87 11.31 -26.96 31.44
N THR A 88 10.41 -26.52 30.56
CA THR A 88 9.36 -27.35 29.99
C THR A 88 9.44 -27.30 28.48
N LEU A 89 9.49 -28.48 27.85
CA LEU A 89 9.41 -28.60 26.40
C LEU A 89 7.97 -28.27 25.97
N HIS A 90 7.80 -27.20 25.22
CA HIS A 90 6.49 -26.68 24.81
C HIS A 90 6.01 -27.31 23.51
N LYS A 91 6.91 -27.42 22.52
CA LYS A 91 6.55 -27.89 21.17
C LYS A 91 7.76 -28.47 20.47
N VAL A 92 7.55 -29.51 19.66
CA VAL A 92 8.52 -30.00 18.68
C VAL A 92 7.88 -29.89 17.31
N ARG A 93 8.54 -29.24 16.37
CA ARG A 93 8.10 -29.21 14.98
C ARG A 93 8.57 -30.47 14.28
N ASP A 94 7.64 -31.23 13.73
CA ASP A 94 7.91 -32.42 12.95
C ASP A 94 8.30 -32.08 11.51
N GLN A 95 9.23 -32.82 10.92
CA GLN A 95 9.59 -32.73 9.50
C GLN A 95 8.80 -33.71 8.61
N HIS A 96 7.97 -34.58 9.19
CA HIS A 96 7.16 -35.51 8.40
C HIS A 96 5.96 -34.84 7.72
N ASP A 97 5.47 -33.73 8.28
CA ASP A 97 4.32 -32.97 7.77
C ASP A 97 4.79 -31.75 6.97
N MET A 98 5.56 -32.02 5.90
CA MET A 98 6.08 -30.98 5.03
C MET A 98 4.96 -30.50 4.11
N TYR A 99 4.64 -29.21 4.20
CA TYR A 99 3.72 -28.56 3.28
C TYR A 99 4.22 -28.67 1.83
N ASP A 100 3.47 -29.37 0.98
CA ASP A 100 3.68 -29.35 -0.46
C ASP A 100 2.82 -28.26 -1.12
N MET A 101 3.50 -27.32 -1.76
CA MET A 101 2.86 -26.21 -2.47
C MET A 101 2.06 -26.69 -3.69
N TYR A 102 2.47 -27.80 -4.33
CA TYR A 102 1.80 -28.34 -5.52
C TYR A 102 0.48 -29.04 -5.20
N GLU A 103 0.25 -29.42 -3.95
CA GLU A 103 -1.02 -29.98 -3.49
C GLU A 103 -2.01 -28.89 -3.06
N ASP A 104 -1.54 -27.66 -2.82
CA ASP A 104 -2.41 -26.56 -2.37
C ASP A 104 -3.21 -25.97 -3.55
N PRO A 105 -4.57 -26.01 -3.51
CA PRO A 105 -5.39 -25.47 -4.59
C PRO A 105 -5.20 -23.96 -4.77
N VAL A 106 -4.85 -23.23 -3.70
CA VAL A 106 -4.62 -21.78 -3.78
C VAL A 106 -3.38 -21.47 -4.61
N PHE A 107 -2.35 -22.34 -4.58
CA PHE A 107 -1.17 -22.19 -5.43
C PHE A 107 -1.52 -22.28 -6.92
N TRP A 108 -2.34 -23.25 -7.31
CA TRP A 108 -2.78 -23.41 -8.70
C TRP A 108 -3.68 -22.26 -9.15
N ILE A 109 -4.56 -21.77 -8.28
CA ILE A 109 -5.38 -20.58 -8.57
C ILE A 109 -4.48 -19.36 -8.81
N LEU A 110 -3.51 -19.10 -7.93
CA LEU A 110 -2.58 -17.98 -8.08
C LEU A 110 -1.72 -18.10 -9.34
N SER A 111 -1.23 -19.30 -9.63
CA SER A 111 -0.46 -19.58 -10.84
C SER A 111 -1.28 -19.35 -12.10
N GLY A 112 -2.53 -19.85 -12.13
CA GLY A 112 -3.46 -19.63 -13.24
C GLY A 112 -3.80 -18.15 -13.44
N VAL A 113 -4.09 -17.41 -12.37
CA VAL A 113 -4.35 -15.96 -12.42
C VAL A 113 -3.12 -15.21 -12.92
N THR A 114 -1.93 -15.56 -12.43
CA THR A 114 -0.67 -14.93 -12.86
C THR A 114 -0.43 -15.15 -14.35
N VAL A 115 -0.56 -16.39 -14.84
CA VAL A 115 -0.41 -16.72 -16.26
C VAL A 115 -1.45 -15.97 -17.10
N ALA A 116 -2.72 -15.94 -16.68
CA ALA A 116 -3.78 -15.24 -17.40
C ALA A 116 -3.50 -13.72 -17.50
N VAL A 117 -3.08 -13.08 -16.41
CA VAL A 117 -2.74 -11.66 -16.38
C VAL A 117 -1.52 -11.36 -17.25
N VAL A 118 -0.47 -12.19 -17.19
CA VAL A 118 0.72 -12.04 -18.03
C VAL A 118 0.36 -12.18 -19.52
N LEU A 119 -0.49 -13.14 -19.88
CA LEU A 119 -0.99 -13.29 -21.26
C LEU A 119 -1.78 -12.06 -21.70
N LEU A 120 -2.70 -11.56 -20.87
CA LEU A 120 -3.47 -10.34 -21.17
C LEU A 120 -2.56 -9.12 -21.33
N MET A 121 -1.52 -8.98 -20.50
CA MET A 121 -0.52 -7.93 -20.62
C MET A 121 0.28 -8.05 -21.91
N ALA A 122 0.71 -9.25 -22.29
CA ALA A 122 1.45 -9.50 -23.52
C ALA A 122 0.59 -9.19 -24.76
N ILE A 123 -0.65 -9.67 -24.79
CA ILE A 123 -1.59 -9.43 -25.89
C ILE A 123 -1.97 -7.95 -25.96
N GLY A 124 -2.32 -7.32 -24.84
CA GLY A 124 -2.68 -5.91 -24.77
C GLY A 124 -1.54 -4.98 -25.19
N THR A 125 -0.31 -5.29 -24.77
CA THR A 125 0.89 -4.54 -25.17
C THR A 125 1.21 -4.76 -26.65
N GLY A 126 1.11 -6.01 -27.14
CA GLY A 126 1.28 -6.33 -28.56
C GLY A 126 0.27 -5.58 -29.44
N TYR A 127 -0.99 -5.53 -29.01
CA TYR A 127 -2.06 -4.81 -29.71
C TYR A 127 -1.84 -3.30 -29.71
N ASP A 128 -1.42 -2.71 -28.58
CA ASP A 128 -1.04 -1.30 -28.47
C ASP A 128 0.12 -0.93 -29.42
N ILE A 129 1.16 -1.77 -29.48
CA ILE A 129 2.28 -1.58 -30.42
C ILE A 129 1.80 -1.69 -31.87
N TYR A 130 0.98 -2.68 -32.19
CA TYR A 130 0.43 -2.86 -33.53
C TYR A 130 -0.38 -1.64 -33.98
N ILE A 131 -1.29 -1.17 -33.14
CA ILE A 131 -2.09 0.03 -33.37
C ILE A 131 -1.18 1.24 -33.56
N THR A 132 -0.24 1.46 -32.64
CA THR A 132 0.68 2.60 -32.70
C THR A 132 1.47 2.58 -34.01
N ARG A 133 1.99 1.42 -34.44
CA ARG A 133 2.73 1.27 -35.70
C ARG A 133 1.85 1.52 -36.92
N LYS A 134 0.62 0.98 -36.94
CA LYS A 134 -0.35 1.19 -38.03
C LYS A 134 -0.65 2.68 -38.23
N TYR A 135 -0.93 3.41 -37.14
CA TYR A 135 -1.18 4.85 -37.20
C TYR A 135 0.06 5.66 -37.57
N THR A 136 1.24 5.30 -37.03
CA THR A 136 2.49 6.01 -37.36
C THR A 136 2.86 5.84 -38.84
N ARG A 137 2.63 4.64 -39.41
CA ARG A 137 2.84 4.37 -40.84
C ARG A 137 1.85 5.16 -41.71
N GLY A 138 0.56 5.17 -41.34
CA GLY A 138 -0.45 6.00 -42.00
C GLY A 138 -0.09 7.49 -41.98
N ARG A 139 0.45 7.99 -40.85
CA ARG A 139 0.90 9.38 -40.72
C ARG A 139 2.09 9.71 -41.62
N LYS A 140 3.09 8.81 -41.73
CA LYS A 140 4.21 8.98 -42.66
C LYS A 140 3.74 9.04 -44.11
N VAL A 141 2.83 8.16 -44.51
CA VAL A 141 2.25 8.17 -45.86
C VAL A 141 1.53 9.48 -46.15
N ILE A 142 0.73 10.01 -45.21
CA ILE A 142 0.05 11.30 -45.37
C ILE A 142 1.05 12.46 -45.44
N TYR A 143 2.08 12.46 -44.59
CA TYR A 143 3.12 13.49 -44.58
C TYR A 143 3.94 13.49 -45.87
N ASP A 144 4.28 12.31 -46.38
CA ASP A 144 4.97 12.14 -47.67
C ASP A 144 4.07 12.61 -48.82
N LEU A 145 2.76 12.31 -48.79
CA LEU A 145 1.79 12.84 -49.76
C LEU A 145 1.70 14.37 -49.72
N GLU A 146 1.65 14.97 -48.53
CA GLU A 146 1.61 16.43 -48.37
C GLU A 146 2.90 17.08 -48.88
N ARG A 147 4.05 16.45 -48.63
CA ARG A 147 5.34 16.90 -49.12
C ARG A 147 5.42 16.82 -50.64
N HIS A 148 4.95 15.74 -51.25
CA HIS A 148 4.90 15.59 -52.71
C HIS A 148 3.94 16.62 -53.35
N ALA A 149 2.75 16.81 -52.78
CA ALA A 149 1.79 17.81 -53.26
C ALA A 149 2.35 19.25 -53.20
N LYS A 150 3.09 19.59 -52.14
CA LYS A 150 3.78 20.89 -52.02
C LYS A 150 4.93 21.04 -53.03
N LEU A 151 5.66 19.97 -53.32
CA LEU A 151 6.70 19.97 -54.35
C LEU A 151 6.10 20.18 -55.75
N ASP A 152 5.01 19.50 -56.06
CA ASP A 152 4.32 19.61 -57.35
C ASP A 152 3.78 21.03 -57.57
N GLN A 153 3.29 21.68 -56.51
CA GLN A 153 2.88 23.09 -56.51
C GLN A 153 4.03 24.05 -56.82
N LEU A 154 5.25 23.75 -56.36
CA LEU A 154 6.45 24.57 -56.60
C LEU A 154 7.03 24.35 -58.01
N THR A 155 6.77 23.20 -58.65
CA THR A 155 7.27 22.88 -60.00
C THR A 155 6.36 23.32 -61.16
N GLY A 156 5.28 24.06 -60.90
CA GLY A 156 4.57 24.81 -61.95
C GLY A 156 3.82 23.96 -62.99
N ARG A 157 3.25 22.81 -62.63
CA ARG A 157 2.41 22.01 -63.53
C ARG A 157 0.92 22.23 -63.28
N SER A 158 0.32 23.06 -64.13
CA SER A 158 -1.10 23.11 -64.53
C SER A 158 -2.19 22.75 -63.50
N GLN A 159 -2.88 23.80 -63.07
CA GLN A 159 -4.01 23.87 -62.15
C GLN A 159 -5.34 23.50 -62.83
N LYS A 160 -5.98 22.39 -62.41
CA LYS A 160 -7.46 22.17 -62.34
C LYS A 160 -7.77 20.70 -62.00
N SER A 161 -7.97 20.38 -60.71
CA SER A 161 -8.98 19.42 -60.17
C SER A 161 -8.72 18.94 -58.73
N LEU A 162 -7.95 19.65 -57.90
CA LEU A 162 -7.65 19.15 -56.54
C LEU A 162 -7.88 20.15 -55.40
N ASN A 163 -8.74 21.16 -55.62
CA ASN A 163 -9.03 22.17 -54.58
C ASN A 163 -10.23 21.83 -53.67
N THR A 164 -10.82 20.64 -53.78
CA THR A 164 -11.97 20.25 -52.94
C THR A 164 -11.68 19.14 -51.91
N ALA A 165 -10.45 18.60 -51.88
CA ALA A 165 -10.12 17.46 -51.01
C ALA A 165 -9.20 17.78 -49.82
N PHE A 166 -8.66 19.00 -49.72
CA PHE A 166 -7.53 19.28 -48.81
C PHE A 166 -7.81 20.30 -47.70
N GLN A 167 -9.01 20.27 -47.14
CA GLN A 167 -9.39 21.08 -45.96
C GLN A 167 -9.63 20.26 -44.68
N GLY A 168 -9.05 19.06 -44.59
CA GLY A 168 -9.08 18.24 -43.36
C GLY A 168 -7.79 18.38 -42.56
N LYS A 169 -7.67 19.36 -41.65
CA LYS A 169 -6.65 19.32 -40.59
C LYS A 169 -6.98 18.14 -39.66
N VAL A 170 -6.25 17.04 -39.81
CA VAL A 170 -6.44 15.83 -38.98
C VAL A 170 -5.74 16.02 -37.64
N TYR A 171 -6.55 16.11 -36.60
CA TYR A 171 -6.14 16.09 -35.19
C TYR A 171 -5.44 14.77 -34.82
N LEU A 172 -4.43 14.88 -33.93
CA LEU A 172 -3.75 13.74 -33.30
C LEU A 172 -4.75 12.84 -32.55
N PRO A 173 -4.70 11.50 -32.69
CA PRO A 173 -4.98 10.64 -31.57
C PRO A 173 -3.75 10.67 -30.67
N VAL A 174 -3.86 11.53 -29.68
CA VAL A 174 -3.21 11.40 -28.38
C VAL A 174 -3.19 9.90 -27.95
N PRO A 175 -2.08 9.35 -27.43
CA PRO A 175 -1.97 7.93 -27.11
C PRO A 175 -3.15 7.49 -26.23
N ALA A 176 -3.65 6.27 -26.41
CA ALA A 176 -4.81 5.73 -25.68
C ALA A 176 -4.75 5.97 -24.14
N ALA A 177 -3.56 6.14 -23.57
CA ALA A 177 -3.34 6.55 -22.18
C ALA A 177 -3.87 7.95 -21.81
N GLU A 178 -3.77 8.95 -22.69
CA GLU A 178 -4.20 10.33 -22.41
C GLU A 178 -5.69 10.56 -22.75
N ALA A 179 -6.28 9.76 -23.66
CA ALA A 179 -7.73 9.74 -23.90
C ALA A 179 -8.53 9.22 -22.68
N ILE A 180 -7.88 8.43 -21.81
CA ILE A 180 -8.47 7.90 -20.57
C ILE A 180 -8.31 8.88 -19.40
N ILE A 181 -7.46 9.92 -19.52
CA ILE A 181 -7.16 10.86 -18.43
C ILE A 181 -7.90 12.19 -18.58
N ASN A 182 -8.11 12.69 -19.80
CA ASN A 182 -8.84 13.93 -20.02
C ASN A 182 -10.18 13.64 -20.71
N GLY A 183 -11.28 13.81 -19.97
CA GLY A 183 -12.60 13.97 -20.60
C GLY A 183 -12.55 15.11 -21.62
N PRO A 184 -13.41 15.12 -22.65
CA PRO A 184 -13.37 16.18 -23.66
C PRO A 184 -13.78 17.51 -23.02
N GLN A 185 -12.80 18.34 -22.66
CA GLN A 185 -12.99 19.77 -22.41
C GLN A 185 -13.16 20.44 -23.77
N SER A 186 -14.40 20.60 -24.21
CA SER A 186 -14.73 21.57 -25.24
C SER A 186 -14.70 22.96 -24.59
N LEU A 187 -13.64 23.72 -24.85
CA LEU A 187 -13.63 25.17 -24.71
C LEU A 187 -14.62 25.75 -25.72
N ALA A 188 -15.82 26.11 -25.26
CA ALA A 188 -16.73 26.96 -26.02
C ALA A 188 -16.26 28.41 -25.83
N VAL A 189 -15.50 28.92 -26.79
CA VAL A 189 -15.32 30.37 -26.96
C VAL A 189 -16.44 30.84 -27.88
N ASN A 190 -17.35 31.60 -27.30
CA ASN A 190 -18.38 32.37 -28.01
C ASN A 190 -17.68 33.38 -28.93
N ASN A 191 -17.98 33.35 -30.22
CA ASN A 191 -17.84 34.52 -31.08
C ASN A 191 -19.07 34.59 -31.98
N ASN A 192 -19.92 35.56 -31.68
CA ASN A 192 -20.91 36.07 -32.62
C ASN A 192 -20.15 36.71 -33.78
N ASN A 193 -20.50 36.34 -35.02
CA ASN A 193 -20.58 37.23 -36.18
C ASN A 193 -21.17 36.44 -37.37
N ASP A 194 -22.09 37.10 -38.06
CA ASP A 194 -23.01 36.57 -39.05
C ASP A 194 -22.38 36.29 -40.44
N HIS A 195 -23.12 35.47 -41.21
CA HIS A 195 -23.10 35.30 -42.67
C HIS A 195 -21.85 34.74 -43.38
N GLU A 196 -21.91 33.47 -43.81
CA GLU A 196 -21.80 33.02 -45.22
C GLU A 196 -21.61 31.49 -45.35
N GLY A 197 -22.28 30.89 -46.35
CA GLY A 197 -21.72 29.79 -47.15
C GLY A 197 -21.59 28.40 -46.53
N SER A 198 -22.52 27.50 -46.90
CA SER A 198 -22.41 26.04 -46.78
C SER A 198 -21.02 25.49 -47.15
N LEU A 199 -20.26 25.02 -46.16
CA LEU A 199 -19.21 23.99 -46.30
C LEU A 199 -19.13 23.20 -44.99
N ARG A 200 -19.83 22.06 -44.95
CA ARG A 200 -19.67 21.07 -43.88
C ARG A 200 -18.24 20.54 -43.93
N SER A 201 -17.37 21.03 -43.04
CA SER A 201 -16.08 20.38 -42.79
C SER A 201 -16.34 19.06 -42.06
N ASP A 202 -16.11 17.93 -42.73
CA ASP A 202 -16.14 16.62 -42.09
C ASP A 202 -15.12 16.61 -40.92
N SER A 203 -15.64 16.47 -39.70
CA SER A 203 -14.83 16.26 -38.51
C SER A 203 -13.97 14.99 -38.67
N PRO A 204 -12.72 14.96 -38.17
CA PRO A 204 -11.80 13.84 -38.38
C PRO A 204 -12.41 12.51 -37.89
N LYS A 205 -12.34 11.47 -38.74
CA LYS A 205 -12.76 10.10 -38.42
C LYS A 205 -11.88 9.53 -37.30
N VAL A 206 -12.25 9.78 -36.03
CA VAL A 206 -11.70 9.10 -34.87
C VAL A 206 -12.10 7.63 -35.00
N HIS A 207 -11.12 6.72 -35.12
CA HIS A 207 -11.38 5.29 -35.10
C HIS A 207 -12.03 4.95 -33.76
N LYS A 208 -13.29 4.53 -33.78
CA LYS A 208 -13.99 4.08 -32.58
C LYS A 208 -13.50 2.67 -32.29
N PHE A 209 -12.85 2.48 -31.14
CA PHE A 209 -12.51 1.14 -30.67
C PHE A 209 -13.79 0.45 -30.16
N SER A 210 -13.84 -0.86 -30.31
CA SER A 210 -14.84 -1.68 -29.62
C SER A 210 -14.55 -1.70 -28.12
N VAL A 211 -15.57 -1.91 -27.29
CA VAL A 211 -15.40 -2.04 -25.83
C VAL A 211 -14.38 -3.14 -25.50
N PHE A 212 -14.41 -4.25 -26.25
CA PHE A 212 -13.45 -5.33 -26.06
C PHE A 212 -12.01 -4.91 -26.38
N GLU A 213 -11.81 -4.09 -27.40
CA GLU A 213 -10.48 -3.55 -27.75
C GLU A 213 -9.97 -2.59 -26.68
N GLU A 214 -10.83 -1.74 -26.12
CA GLU A 214 -10.47 -0.83 -25.03
C GLU A 214 -10.15 -1.59 -23.73
N LEU A 215 -10.91 -2.64 -23.43
CA LEU A 215 -10.63 -3.53 -22.30
C LEU A 215 -9.29 -4.25 -22.48
N LEU A 216 -8.98 -4.72 -23.68
CA LEU A 216 -7.69 -5.34 -23.98
C LEU A 216 -6.52 -4.34 -23.86
N LEU A 217 -6.71 -3.11 -24.35
CA LEU A 217 -5.72 -2.03 -24.23
C LEU A 217 -5.49 -1.59 -22.78
N SER A 218 -6.44 -1.84 -21.87
CA SER A 218 -6.28 -1.55 -20.44
C SER A 218 -5.14 -2.34 -19.80
N PHE A 219 -4.78 -3.49 -20.38
CA PHE A 219 -3.64 -4.31 -19.94
C PHE A 219 -2.31 -3.92 -20.61
N SER A 220 -2.26 -2.90 -21.48
CA SER A 220 -0.99 -2.45 -22.08
C SER A 220 -0.01 -1.97 -21.01
N VAL A 221 1.12 -2.67 -20.89
CA VAL A 221 2.20 -2.31 -19.98
C VAL A 221 2.76 -0.94 -20.32
N ARG A 222 2.97 -0.67 -21.60
CA ARG A 222 3.52 0.61 -22.07
C ARG A 222 2.63 1.79 -21.67
N ALA A 223 1.31 1.63 -21.82
CA ALA A 223 0.35 2.66 -21.44
C ALA A 223 0.34 2.87 -19.92
N ASN A 224 0.23 1.79 -19.15
CA ASN A 224 0.17 1.84 -17.69
C ASN A 224 1.46 2.39 -17.07
N VAL A 225 2.63 2.01 -17.58
CA VAL A 225 3.93 2.57 -17.15
C VAL A 225 3.99 4.07 -17.44
N LYS A 226 3.56 4.53 -18.62
CA LYS A 226 3.53 5.96 -18.93
C LYS A 226 2.64 6.74 -17.95
N ILE A 227 1.48 6.19 -17.59
CA ILE A 227 0.55 6.81 -16.63
C ILE A 227 1.14 6.85 -15.22
N ILE A 228 1.77 5.75 -14.77
CA ILE A 228 2.37 5.66 -13.44
C ILE A 228 3.57 6.61 -13.33
N CYS A 229 4.41 6.68 -14.37
CA CYS A 229 5.63 7.49 -14.39
C CYS A 229 5.43 8.92 -14.90
N ASP A 230 4.18 9.37 -15.14
CA ASP A 230 3.90 10.74 -15.58
C ASP A 230 4.38 11.77 -14.54
N ASP A 231 5.22 12.71 -14.96
CA ASP A 231 5.79 13.77 -14.14
C ASP A 231 4.81 14.94 -13.93
N LYS A 232 3.63 14.88 -14.55
CA LYS A 232 2.58 15.89 -14.41
C LYS A 232 1.47 15.43 -13.49
N VAL A 233 0.94 16.41 -12.78
CA VAL A 233 -0.21 16.26 -11.87
C VAL A 233 -1.27 17.24 -12.37
N GLY A 234 -2.53 16.76 -12.49
CA GLY A 234 -3.61 17.57 -13.03
C GLY A 234 -3.87 18.82 -12.19
N GLY A 235 -4.34 19.91 -12.80
CA GLY A 235 -4.69 21.14 -12.07
C GLY A 235 -5.83 20.97 -11.05
N ASP A 236 -6.49 19.81 -11.05
CA ASP A 236 -7.52 19.44 -10.08
C ASP A 236 -7.00 18.64 -8.87
N THR A 237 -5.70 18.38 -8.78
CA THR A 237 -5.09 17.55 -7.73
C THR A 237 -4.11 18.34 -6.87
N ILE A 238 -4.05 18.00 -5.58
CA ILE A 238 -3.18 18.67 -4.60
C ILE A 238 -1.82 17.96 -4.60
N SER A 239 -0.80 18.61 -5.17
CA SER A 239 0.50 18.00 -5.42
C SER A 239 1.24 17.58 -4.14
N THR A 240 1.10 18.32 -3.04
CA THR A 240 1.79 18.03 -1.76
C THR A 240 1.40 16.71 -1.12
N ILE A 241 0.22 16.19 -1.43
CA ILE A 241 -0.24 14.89 -0.96
C ILE A 241 0.67 13.78 -1.47
N HIS A 242 1.31 13.97 -2.65
CA HIS A 242 2.21 12.97 -3.18
C HIS A 242 3.45 12.78 -2.31
N GLY A 243 4.08 13.86 -1.87
CA GLY A 243 5.23 13.80 -0.97
C GLY A 243 4.87 13.32 0.43
N LEU A 244 3.75 13.78 1.01
CA LEU A 244 3.27 13.28 2.29
C LEU A 244 3.09 11.76 2.25
N ARG A 245 2.47 11.25 1.19
CA ARG A 245 2.27 9.82 0.99
C ARG A 245 3.58 9.03 0.88
N ALA A 246 4.54 9.52 0.10
CA ALA A 246 5.82 8.83 -0.09
C ALA A 246 6.64 8.78 1.21
N ILE A 247 6.74 9.90 1.93
CA ILE A 247 7.48 9.98 3.20
C ILE A 247 6.82 9.10 4.27
N SER A 248 5.49 9.18 4.42
CA SER A 248 4.77 8.35 5.38
C SER A 248 4.90 6.86 5.07
N MET A 249 4.89 6.44 3.80
CA MET A 249 5.09 5.04 3.45
C MET A 249 6.50 4.54 3.80
N ALA A 250 7.54 5.35 3.52
CA ALA A 250 8.90 5.01 3.90
C ALA A 250 9.04 4.88 5.43
N TRP A 251 8.34 5.74 6.17
CA TRP A 251 8.30 5.68 7.63
C TRP A 251 7.57 4.43 8.16
N VAL A 252 6.45 4.02 7.55
CA VAL A 252 5.78 2.74 7.86
C VAL A 252 6.72 1.56 7.64
N ILE A 253 7.42 1.52 6.50
CA ILE A 253 8.38 0.45 6.18
C ILE A 253 9.51 0.41 7.20
N LEU A 254 10.03 1.56 7.63
CA LEU A 254 11.05 1.65 8.68
C LEU A 254 10.54 1.05 10.00
N GLY A 255 9.35 1.46 10.46
CA GLY A 255 8.76 0.95 11.69
C GLY A 255 8.55 -0.57 11.66
N HIS A 256 7.96 -1.10 10.60
CA HIS A 256 7.75 -2.55 10.45
C HIS A 256 9.06 -3.32 10.30
N THR A 257 10.09 -2.74 9.67
CA THR A 257 11.42 -3.35 9.60
C THR A 257 12.00 -3.51 10.99
N CYS A 258 11.97 -2.45 11.82
CA CYS A 258 12.45 -2.54 13.20
C CYS A 258 11.66 -3.56 14.02
N ILE A 259 10.32 -3.53 13.98
CA ILE A 259 9.47 -4.44 14.74
C ILE A 259 9.74 -5.90 14.38
N ILE A 260 9.85 -6.22 13.08
CA ILE A 260 10.04 -7.60 12.62
C ILE A 260 11.48 -8.07 12.91
N ILE A 261 12.49 -7.29 12.54
CA ILE A 261 13.90 -7.71 12.67
C ILE A 261 14.33 -7.83 14.14
N PHE A 262 13.81 -6.98 15.04
CA PHE A 262 14.10 -7.13 16.47
C PHE A 262 13.63 -8.47 17.05
N LYS A 263 12.55 -9.07 16.53
CA LYS A 263 12.07 -10.37 16.98
C LYS A 263 12.99 -11.53 16.57
N TYR A 264 13.79 -11.37 15.52
CA TYR A 264 14.65 -12.42 14.95
C TYR A 264 16.13 -12.14 15.17
N SER A 265 16.46 -11.47 16.28
CA SER A 265 17.83 -11.09 16.62
C SER A 265 18.42 -11.91 17.76
N ASP A 266 19.73 -12.10 17.75
CA ASP A 266 20.47 -12.77 18.84
C ASP A 266 20.64 -11.85 20.09
N ASN A 267 20.59 -10.54 19.89
CA ASN A 267 20.82 -9.50 20.89
C ASN A 267 19.56 -8.67 21.16
N MET A 268 18.43 -9.33 21.41
CA MET A 268 17.11 -8.69 21.62
C MET A 268 17.12 -7.56 22.67
N GLU A 269 18.00 -7.62 23.69
CA GLU A 269 18.16 -6.59 24.71
C GLU A 269 18.65 -5.24 24.13
N TYR A 270 19.30 -5.25 22.96
CA TYR A 270 19.69 -4.03 22.25
C TYR A 270 18.49 -3.14 21.93
N ARG A 271 17.30 -3.72 21.74
CA ARG A 271 16.03 -2.98 21.56
C ARG A 271 15.80 -2.00 22.72
N LYS A 272 15.94 -2.44 23.98
CA LYS A 272 15.71 -1.60 25.16
C LYS A 272 16.69 -0.43 25.26
N ILE A 273 17.93 -0.63 24.81
CA ILE A 273 18.96 0.42 24.79
C ILE A 273 18.64 1.45 23.70
N VAL A 274 18.19 0.99 22.53
CA VAL A 274 17.90 1.86 21.40
C VAL A 274 16.59 2.62 21.57
N GLU A 275 15.58 2.01 22.19
CA GLU A 275 14.29 2.66 22.50
C GLU A 275 14.44 3.89 23.41
N ARG A 276 15.47 3.90 24.26
CA ARG A 276 15.82 5.06 25.10
C ARG A 276 16.50 6.20 24.35
N LYS A 277 16.86 6.03 23.07
CA LYS A 277 17.52 7.10 22.31
C LYS A 277 16.49 8.10 21.80
N PHE A 278 16.82 9.39 21.89
CA PHE A 278 15.98 10.50 21.44
C PHE A 278 15.43 10.33 20.02
N LEU A 279 16.31 10.04 19.04
CA LEU A 279 15.87 9.87 17.64
C LEU A 279 15.06 8.60 17.39
N PHE A 280 15.13 7.62 18.29
CA PHE A 280 14.33 6.40 18.16
C PHE A 280 12.85 6.65 18.47
N GLN A 281 12.52 7.74 19.17
CA GLN A 281 11.13 8.16 19.38
C GLN A 281 10.36 8.36 18.07
N THR A 282 11.04 8.72 16.98
CA THR A 282 10.44 8.76 15.64
C THR A 282 9.95 7.37 15.19
N ILE A 283 10.62 6.29 15.58
CA ILE A 283 10.21 4.92 15.25
C ILE A 283 9.12 4.45 16.20
N THR A 284 9.28 4.69 17.51
CA THR A 284 8.28 4.33 18.54
C THR A 284 6.93 5.00 18.28
N ASN A 285 6.93 6.30 17.96
CA ASN A 285 5.74 7.07 17.61
C ASN A 285 5.36 6.95 16.11
N GLY A 286 5.82 5.89 15.44
CA GLY A 286 5.56 5.62 14.02
C GLY A 286 4.08 5.47 13.67
N ALA A 287 3.20 5.27 14.67
CA ALA A 287 1.76 5.21 14.54
C ALA A 287 1.14 6.41 13.78
N PHE A 288 1.74 7.60 13.93
CA PHE A 288 1.28 8.83 13.28
C PHE A 288 1.52 8.84 11.75
N SER A 289 2.41 7.99 11.26
CA SER A 289 2.59 7.81 9.81
C SER A 289 1.29 7.35 9.15
N VAL A 290 0.53 6.47 9.80
CA VAL A 290 -0.76 5.95 9.33
C VAL A 290 -1.87 7.01 9.43
N ASP A 291 -1.86 7.85 10.46
CA ASP A 291 -2.81 8.97 10.59
C ASP A 291 -2.70 9.96 9.43
N THR A 292 -1.49 10.12 8.88
CA THR A 292 -1.27 10.91 7.67
C THR A 292 -2.10 10.36 6.51
N PHE A 293 -2.18 9.05 6.37
CA PHE A 293 -3.00 8.41 5.34
C PHE A 293 -4.50 8.58 5.59
N PHE A 294 -4.98 8.44 6.83
CA PHE A 294 -6.38 8.69 7.15
C PHE A 294 -6.78 10.14 6.87
N PHE A 295 -5.94 11.10 7.27
CA PHE A 295 -6.11 12.51 6.95
C PHE A 295 -6.17 12.77 5.44
N MET A 296 -5.22 12.22 4.66
CA MET A 296 -5.21 12.34 3.20
C MET A 296 -6.46 11.71 2.56
N GLY A 297 -6.92 10.57 3.08
CA GLY A 297 -8.13 9.88 2.63
C GLY A 297 -9.37 10.76 2.76
N GLY A 298 -9.60 11.31 3.95
CA GLY A 298 -10.70 12.23 4.25
C GLY A 298 -10.64 13.51 3.41
N LEU A 299 -9.45 14.09 3.26
CA LEU A 299 -9.23 15.30 2.47
C LEU A 299 -9.56 15.08 0.99
N LEU A 300 -9.00 14.03 0.38
CA LEU A 300 -9.20 13.75 -1.03
C LEU A 300 -10.66 13.39 -1.34
N VAL A 301 -11.32 12.59 -0.50
CA VAL A 301 -12.73 12.23 -0.76
C VAL A 301 -13.62 13.47 -0.73
N SER A 302 -13.45 14.34 0.26
CA SER A 302 -14.25 15.57 0.40
C SER A 302 -13.98 16.54 -0.75
N PHE A 303 -12.70 16.84 -1.00
CA PHE A 303 -12.29 17.78 -2.05
C PHE A 303 -12.75 17.35 -3.44
N LEU A 304 -12.50 16.08 -3.81
CA LEU A 304 -12.88 15.56 -5.13
C LEU A 304 -14.39 15.43 -5.27
N TYR A 305 -15.11 15.04 -4.22
CA TYR A 305 -16.57 14.94 -4.24
C TYR A 305 -17.23 16.29 -4.52
N PHE A 306 -16.85 17.35 -3.80
CA PHE A 306 -17.42 18.67 -4.01
C PHE A 306 -17.03 19.27 -5.38
N ARG A 307 -15.77 19.08 -5.81
CA ARG A 307 -15.29 19.56 -7.12
C ARG A 307 -16.00 18.86 -8.29
N THR A 308 -16.20 17.54 -8.19
CA THR A 308 -16.90 16.76 -9.23
C THR A 308 -18.40 17.09 -9.28
N ASN A 309 -19.02 17.33 -8.12
CA ASN A 309 -20.40 17.82 -8.05
C ASN A 309 -20.55 19.22 -8.66
N ALA A 310 -19.64 20.15 -8.34
CA ALA A 310 -19.66 21.52 -8.87
C ALA A 310 -19.51 21.56 -10.40
N LYS A 311 -18.73 20.65 -10.98
CA LYS A 311 -18.58 20.49 -12.44
C LYS A 311 -19.82 19.88 -13.13
N GLY A 312 -20.84 19.47 -12.37
CA GLY A 312 -22.03 18.80 -12.89
C GLY A 312 -21.78 17.38 -13.42
N ASP A 313 -20.56 16.84 -13.27
CA ASP A 313 -20.22 15.50 -13.73
C ASP A 313 -20.98 14.43 -12.95
N LEU A 314 -21.24 14.66 -11.67
CA LEU A 314 -22.01 13.73 -10.85
C LEU A 314 -23.52 13.80 -11.13
N ASN A 315 -24.03 14.89 -11.73
CA ASN A 315 -25.43 14.97 -12.16
C ASN A 315 -25.73 14.02 -13.33
N LYS A 316 -24.70 13.55 -14.04
CA LYS A 316 -24.83 12.54 -15.11
C LYS A 316 -25.20 11.16 -14.55
N LEU A 317 -24.75 10.81 -13.34
CA LEU A 317 -25.12 9.54 -12.68
C LEU A 317 -26.56 9.54 -12.15
N THR A 318 -27.17 10.71 -11.96
CA THR A 318 -28.49 10.86 -11.32
C THR A 318 -29.55 11.47 -12.25
N GLN A 319 -29.33 11.38 -13.56
CA GLN A 319 -30.35 11.80 -14.53
C GLN A 319 -31.62 10.97 -14.34
N GLY A 320 -32.68 11.61 -13.82
CA GLY A 320 -34.00 11.00 -13.65
C GLY A 320 -34.46 10.77 -12.20
N THR A 321 -33.63 11.04 -11.19
CA THR A 321 -34.00 10.84 -9.78
C THR A 321 -33.65 12.09 -8.96
N ARG A 322 -34.58 12.58 -8.14
CA ARG A 322 -34.37 13.75 -7.25
C ARG A 322 -34.22 13.30 -5.79
N GLY A 323 -33.49 14.06 -4.99
CA GLY A 323 -33.40 13.88 -3.53
C GLY A 323 -32.44 12.79 -3.06
N ILE A 324 -32.78 12.15 -1.93
CA ILE A 324 -31.92 11.21 -1.19
C ILE A 324 -31.56 9.97 -2.03
N VAL A 325 -32.47 9.47 -2.86
CA VAL A 325 -32.25 8.30 -3.73
C VAL A 325 -31.13 8.54 -4.74
N ALA A 326 -31.06 9.76 -5.28
CA ALA A 326 -29.98 10.20 -6.17
C ALA A 326 -28.62 10.21 -5.43
N GLY A 327 -28.61 10.69 -4.18
CA GLY A 327 -27.45 10.63 -3.30
C GLY A 327 -26.98 9.21 -3.00
N GLY A 328 -27.92 8.29 -2.74
CA GLY A 328 -27.64 6.87 -2.51
C GLY A 328 -27.02 6.18 -3.73
N LEU A 329 -27.55 6.44 -4.94
CA LEU A 329 -26.98 5.86 -6.16
C LEU A 329 -25.57 6.38 -6.45
N LYS A 330 -25.30 7.67 -6.15
CA LYS A 330 -23.95 8.27 -6.22
C LYS A 330 -22.99 7.59 -5.24
N PHE A 331 -23.44 7.36 -4.01
CA PHE A 331 -22.67 6.67 -2.98
C PHE A 331 -22.29 5.24 -3.43
N ILE A 332 -23.26 4.46 -3.92
CA ILE A 332 -23.02 3.10 -4.39
C ILE A 332 -22.01 3.08 -5.55
N GLY A 333 -22.15 3.98 -6.53
CA GLY A 333 -21.21 4.03 -7.67
C GLY A 333 -19.78 4.35 -7.24
N LEU A 334 -19.59 5.31 -6.33
CA LEU A 334 -18.29 5.69 -5.79
C LEU A 334 -17.67 4.55 -4.94
N LEU A 335 -18.49 3.88 -4.13
CA LEU A 335 -18.08 2.73 -3.32
C LEU A 335 -17.66 1.54 -4.20
N MET A 336 -18.45 1.21 -5.22
CA MET A 336 -18.13 0.12 -6.15
C MET A 336 -16.85 0.38 -6.92
N TYR A 337 -16.62 1.62 -7.39
CA TYR A 337 -15.37 1.99 -8.04
C TYR A 337 -14.16 1.78 -7.11
N ARG A 338 -14.25 2.23 -5.86
CA ARG A 338 -13.18 2.08 -4.87
C ARG A 338 -12.95 0.60 -4.53
N PHE A 339 -14.03 -0.14 -4.27
CA PHE A 339 -13.99 -1.56 -3.94
C PHE A 339 -13.30 -2.36 -5.05
N CYS A 340 -13.74 -2.24 -6.30
CA CYS A 340 -13.15 -2.96 -7.41
C CYS A 340 -11.66 -2.62 -7.61
N ARG A 341 -11.27 -1.34 -7.47
CA ARG A 341 -9.87 -0.92 -7.58
C ARG A 341 -8.97 -1.56 -6.50
N LEU A 342 -9.39 -1.53 -5.24
CA LEU A 342 -8.56 -1.96 -4.11
C LEU A 342 -8.53 -3.48 -3.97
N THR A 343 -9.67 -4.15 -4.18
CA THR A 343 -9.82 -5.57 -3.85
C THR A 343 -8.94 -6.49 -4.69
N ALA A 344 -8.73 -6.19 -5.97
CA ALA A 344 -7.97 -7.10 -6.83
C ALA A 344 -6.50 -7.32 -6.44
N PRO A 345 -5.66 -6.26 -6.30
CA PRO A 345 -4.30 -6.46 -5.80
C PRO A 345 -4.29 -6.99 -4.35
N TYR A 346 -5.29 -6.63 -3.53
CA TYR A 346 -5.37 -7.10 -2.15
C TYR A 346 -5.61 -8.61 -2.06
N MET A 347 -6.57 -9.15 -2.82
CA MET A 347 -6.86 -10.59 -2.83
C MET A 347 -5.72 -11.42 -3.42
N PHE A 348 -5.04 -10.90 -4.44
CA PHE A 348 -3.85 -11.55 -4.98
C PHE A 348 -2.75 -11.67 -3.91
N ILE A 349 -2.44 -10.57 -3.21
CA ILE A 349 -1.41 -10.56 -2.17
C ILE A 349 -1.83 -11.38 -0.94
N LEU A 350 -3.12 -11.44 -0.61
CA LEU A 350 -3.63 -12.32 0.43
C LEU A 350 -3.33 -13.78 0.12
N GLY A 351 -3.61 -14.23 -1.11
CA GLY A 351 -3.27 -15.58 -1.54
C GLY A 351 -1.77 -15.84 -1.49
N VAL A 352 -0.94 -14.91 -2.00
CA VAL A 352 0.52 -15.02 -1.94
C VAL A 352 1.01 -15.13 -0.50
N ASN A 353 0.48 -14.30 0.42
CA ASN A 353 0.84 -14.37 1.84
C ASN A 353 0.43 -15.70 2.47
N GLN A 354 -0.75 -16.23 2.16
CA GLN A 354 -1.19 -17.53 2.66
C GLN A 354 -0.21 -18.64 2.27
N ILE A 355 0.15 -18.75 0.98
CA ILE A 355 1.09 -19.78 0.49
C ILE A 355 2.48 -19.58 1.10
N ALA A 356 2.99 -18.34 1.08
CA ALA A 356 4.31 -18.02 1.61
C ALA A 356 4.41 -18.35 3.10
N MET A 357 3.39 -18.03 3.90
CA MET A 357 3.41 -18.30 5.34
C MET A 357 3.27 -19.79 5.67
N LYS A 358 2.50 -20.57 4.88
CA LYS A 358 2.49 -22.04 5.00
C LYS A 358 3.86 -22.63 4.67
N TRP A 359 4.48 -22.17 3.56
CA TRP A 359 5.82 -22.59 3.17
C TRP A 359 6.85 -22.29 4.26
N PHE A 360 6.89 -21.06 4.77
CA PHE A 360 7.81 -20.69 5.85
C PHE A 360 7.50 -21.45 7.14
N HIS A 361 6.24 -21.70 7.48
CA HIS A 361 5.91 -22.50 8.65
C HIS A 361 6.54 -23.91 8.60
N SER A 362 6.56 -24.56 7.45
CA SER A 362 7.14 -25.89 7.27
C SER A 362 8.66 -25.89 7.04
N ASN A 363 9.21 -24.89 6.35
CA ASN A 363 10.60 -24.91 5.87
C ASN A 363 11.56 -23.97 6.63
N SER A 364 11.09 -22.83 7.16
CA SER A 364 11.95 -21.87 7.86
C SER A 364 12.45 -22.44 9.20
N VAL A 365 13.65 -22.06 9.62
CA VAL A 365 14.15 -22.33 10.98
C VAL A 365 13.32 -21.59 12.03
N PHE A 366 12.91 -20.36 11.71
CA PHE A 366 12.09 -19.52 12.57
C PHE A 366 10.59 -19.71 12.36
N GLU A 367 9.81 -19.59 13.42
CA GLU A 367 8.36 -19.52 13.31
C GLU A 367 7.92 -18.15 12.74
N PRO A 368 6.93 -18.13 11.83
CA PRO A 368 6.34 -16.88 11.33
C PRO A 368 5.82 -16.00 12.47
N PRO A 369 5.91 -14.66 12.35
CA PRO A 369 5.62 -13.75 13.47
C PRO A 369 4.11 -13.63 13.76
N THR A 370 3.27 -14.08 12.83
CA THR A 370 1.81 -14.17 12.97
C THR A 370 1.34 -15.52 12.43
N ALA A 371 0.20 -16.01 12.92
CA ALA A 371 -0.38 -17.30 12.54
C ALA A 371 -1.08 -17.27 11.17
N ASP A 372 -0.55 -16.55 10.19
CA ASP A 372 -1.16 -16.35 8.87
C ASP A 372 -1.36 -17.67 8.11
N HIS A 373 -0.49 -18.67 8.34
CA HIS A 373 -0.60 -20.02 7.77
C HIS A 373 -1.89 -20.74 8.21
N TYR A 374 -2.43 -20.39 9.38
CA TYR A 374 -3.67 -20.94 9.93
C TYR A 374 -4.86 -19.97 9.78
N ASN A 375 -4.66 -18.68 10.04
CA ASN A 375 -5.72 -17.68 10.04
C ASN A 375 -6.23 -17.35 8.62
N CYS A 376 -5.34 -17.25 7.63
CA CYS A 376 -5.75 -16.88 6.27
C CYS A 376 -6.69 -17.90 5.62
N PRO A 377 -6.41 -19.22 5.66
CA PRO A 377 -7.34 -20.22 5.14
C PRO A 377 -8.74 -20.17 5.77
N ASN A 378 -8.84 -19.87 7.07
CA ASN A 378 -10.09 -19.90 7.82
C ASN A 378 -10.88 -18.58 7.75
N TYR A 379 -10.18 -17.44 7.62
CA TYR A 379 -10.77 -16.12 7.83
C TYR A 379 -10.55 -15.11 6.68
N TRP A 380 -10.02 -15.53 5.53
CA TRP A 380 -9.76 -14.66 4.37
C TRP A 380 -10.98 -13.81 3.92
N TRP A 381 -12.19 -14.34 4.08
CA TRP A 381 -13.43 -13.64 3.68
C TRP A 381 -13.65 -12.34 4.48
N ARG A 382 -13.12 -12.27 5.71
CA ARG A 382 -13.18 -11.05 6.54
C ARG A 382 -12.36 -9.92 5.93
N ASN A 383 -11.22 -10.26 5.33
CA ASN A 383 -10.35 -9.33 4.60
C ASN A 383 -11.03 -8.84 3.31
N LEU A 384 -11.69 -9.73 2.55
CA LEU A 384 -12.44 -9.36 1.34
C LEU A 384 -13.55 -8.35 1.63
N LEU A 385 -14.24 -8.51 2.76
CA LEU A 385 -15.32 -7.61 3.20
C LEU A 385 -14.82 -6.36 3.92
N TYR A 386 -13.51 -6.21 4.18
CA TYR A 386 -12.93 -5.10 4.93
C TYR A 386 -13.48 -4.96 6.36
N ILE A 387 -13.80 -6.09 7.01
CA ILE A 387 -14.37 -6.15 8.37
C ILE A 387 -13.44 -6.87 9.36
N ASN A 388 -12.20 -7.17 8.97
CA ASN A 388 -11.26 -7.91 9.81
C ASN A 388 -10.92 -7.20 11.13
N THR A 389 -11.09 -5.88 11.24
CA THR A 389 -10.87 -5.10 12.49
C THR A 389 -11.98 -5.26 13.53
N LEU A 390 -13.14 -5.82 13.14
CA LEU A 390 -14.26 -6.10 14.05
C LEU A 390 -14.10 -7.41 14.83
N PHE A 391 -13.05 -8.18 14.52
CA PHE A 391 -12.76 -9.47 15.14
C PHE A 391 -11.48 -9.40 15.98
N PRO A 392 -11.26 -10.36 16.89
CA PRO A 392 -10.04 -10.46 17.69
C PRO A 392 -8.77 -10.57 16.83
N VAL A 393 -7.68 -9.94 17.29
CA VAL A 393 -6.39 -9.86 16.56
C VAL A 393 -5.73 -11.22 16.34
N ASP A 394 -5.91 -12.17 17.25
CA ASP A 394 -5.39 -13.54 17.14
C ASP A 394 -5.98 -14.31 15.95
N GLN A 395 -7.15 -13.90 15.45
CA GLN A 395 -7.83 -14.50 14.29
C GLN A 395 -7.59 -13.71 13.00
N MET A 396 -6.82 -12.62 13.02
CA MET A 396 -6.61 -11.81 11.83
C MET A 396 -5.68 -12.51 10.83
N CYS A 397 -6.07 -12.47 9.57
CA CYS A 397 -5.18 -12.76 8.44
C CYS A 397 -4.54 -11.45 7.97
N MET A 398 -3.21 -11.46 7.75
CA MET A 398 -2.42 -10.29 7.39
C MET A 398 -2.66 -9.14 8.38
N ILE A 399 -2.01 -9.17 9.54
CA ILE A 399 -2.29 -8.20 10.62
C ILE A 399 -2.30 -6.74 10.15
N TRP A 400 -1.40 -6.35 9.24
CA TRP A 400 -1.32 -4.98 8.68
C TRP A 400 -2.54 -4.59 7.83
N SER A 401 -3.38 -5.52 7.42
CA SER A 401 -4.58 -5.20 6.65
C SER A 401 -5.64 -4.38 7.42
N TRP A 402 -5.50 -4.25 8.75
CA TRP A 402 -6.35 -3.42 9.59
C TRP A 402 -6.55 -2.00 9.02
N TYR A 403 -5.47 -1.38 8.54
CA TYR A 403 -5.52 -0.03 7.97
C TYR A 403 -6.43 0.06 6.76
N VAL A 404 -6.37 -0.92 5.85
CA VAL A 404 -7.18 -0.91 4.61
C VAL A 404 -8.66 -1.12 4.94
N ALA A 405 -8.93 -1.93 5.98
CA ALA A 405 -10.28 -2.11 6.51
C ALA A 405 -10.84 -0.80 7.07
N ASP A 406 -10.10 -0.15 7.97
CA ASP A 406 -10.50 1.11 8.59
C ASP A 406 -10.63 2.24 7.57
N ASP A 407 -9.71 2.36 6.61
CA ASP A 407 -9.79 3.35 5.52
C ASP A 407 -11.05 3.15 4.65
N THR A 408 -11.46 1.89 4.43
CA THR A 408 -12.70 1.58 3.71
C THR A 408 -13.94 1.89 4.55
N GLN A 409 -13.92 1.58 5.84
CA GLN A 409 -15.01 1.91 6.77
C GLN A 409 -15.18 3.42 6.93
N PHE A 410 -14.08 4.17 7.08
CA PHE A 410 -14.08 5.63 7.10
C PHE A 410 -14.56 6.22 5.79
N TYR A 411 -14.25 5.58 4.66
CA TYR A 411 -14.81 5.99 3.37
C TYR A 411 -16.32 5.87 3.32
N ILE A 412 -16.89 4.77 3.82
CA ILE A 412 -18.33 4.57 3.91
C ILE A 412 -18.97 5.66 4.77
N ILE A 413 -18.46 5.88 5.99
CA ILE A 413 -18.95 6.91 6.91
C ILE A 413 -18.83 8.30 6.27
N GLY A 414 -17.67 8.63 5.72
CA GLY A 414 -17.39 9.91 5.10
C GLY A 414 -18.26 10.18 3.88
N ALA A 415 -18.51 9.19 3.04
CA ALA A 415 -19.37 9.34 1.87
C ALA A 415 -20.85 9.51 2.26
N VAL A 416 -21.34 8.87 3.34
CA VAL A 416 -22.67 9.16 3.91
C VAL A 416 -22.75 10.62 4.39
N ILE A 417 -21.75 11.09 5.14
CA ILE A 417 -21.68 12.49 5.60
C ILE A 417 -21.67 13.45 4.41
N LEU A 418 -20.92 13.16 3.33
CA LEU A 418 -20.86 14.01 2.13
C LEU A 418 -22.19 14.05 1.37
N VAL A 419 -22.92 12.93 1.28
CA VAL A 419 -24.26 12.89 0.69
C VAL A 419 -25.24 13.71 1.53
N LEU A 420 -25.18 13.60 2.86
CA LEU A 420 -25.98 14.45 3.75
C LEU A 420 -25.61 15.93 3.60
N ALA A 421 -24.33 16.24 3.42
CA ALA A 421 -23.84 17.61 3.29
C ALA A 421 -24.35 18.34 2.05
N THR A 422 -24.71 17.64 0.96
CA THR A 422 -25.24 18.30 -0.25
C THR A 422 -26.62 18.89 -0.05
N ASN A 423 -27.45 18.28 0.80
CA ASN A 423 -28.83 18.70 1.01
C ASN A 423 -29.01 19.37 2.39
N HIS A 424 -28.29 18.90 3.41
CA HIS A 424 -28.43 19.32 4.80
C HIS A 424 -27.07 19.55 5.46
N PHE A 425 -26.37 20.60 5.04
CA PHE A 425 -25.03 20.94 5.55
C PHE A 425 -24.95 21.05 7.07
N LYS A 426 -25.96 21.67 7.73
CA LYS A 426 -25.98 21.80 9.21
C LYS A 426 -26.04 20.44 9.92
N ILE A 427 -26.84 19.51 9.39
CA ILE A 427 -26.98 18.16 9.96
C ILE A 427 -25.69 17.36 9.75
N ALA A 428 -25.08 17.47 8.56
CA ALA A 428 -23.80 16.80 8.28
C ALA A 428 -22.68 17.30 9.20
N THR A 429 -22.57 18.61 9.43
CA THR A 429 -21.61 19.19 10.37
C THR A 429 -21.88 18.75 11.81
N PHE A 430 -23.15 18.72 12.24
CA PHE A 430 -23.51 18.21 13.57
C PHE A 430 -23.09 16.75 13.72
N ALA A 431 -23.46 15.87 12.78
CA ALA A 431 -23.10 14.46 12.79
C ALA A 431 -21.57 14.25 12.83
N MET A 432 -20.81 14.99 12.03
CA MET A 432 -19.35 14.93 12.01
C MET A 432 -18.74 15.32 13.37
N THR A 433 -19.21 16.43 13.97
CA THR A 433 -18.72 16.87 15.29
C THR A 433 -19.09 15.87 16.39
N THR A 434 -20.31 15.31 16.37
CA THR A 434 -20.72 14.27 17.32
C THR A 434 -19.84 13.03 17.19
N LEU A 435 -19.56 12.55 15.97
CA LEU A 435 -18.70 11.40 15.75
C LEU A 435 -17.25 11.63 16.22
N LEU A 436 -16.73 12.84 16.01
CA LEU A 436 -15.40 13.22 16.49
C LEU A 436 -15.34 13.22 18.03
N LEU A 437 -16.32 13.84 18.69
CA LEU A 437 -16.40 13.87 20.15
C LEU A 437 -16.60 12.47 20.74
N SER A 438 -17.45 11.65 20.13
CA SER A 438 -17.65 10.27 20.58
C SER A 438 -16.36 9.46 20.47
N SER A 439 -15.61 9.62 19.38
CA SER A 439 -14.31 8.97 19.19
C SER A 439 -13.31 9.34 20.29
N TRP A 440 -13.22 10.63 20.65
CA TRP A 440 -12.36 11.08 21.75
C TRP A 440 -12.77 10.52 23.10
N ILE A 441 -14.08 10.55 23.42
CA ILE A 441 -14.61 10.04 24.68
C ILE A 441 -14.36 8.53 24.79
N THR A 442 -14.67 7.76 23.74
CA THR A 442 -14.44 6.30 23.72
C THR A 442 -12.96 5.97 23.88
N THR A 443 -12.07 6.68 23.19
CA THR A 443 -10.62 6.44 23.29
C THR A 443 -10.10 6.77 24.68
N GLY A 444 -10.50 7.90 25.26
CA GLY A 444 -10.12 8.29 26.62
C GLY A 444 -10.62 7.29 27.67
N TYR A 445 -11.86 6.82 27.53
CA TYR A 445 -12.44 5.80 28.41
C TYR A 445 -11.68 4.46 28.36
N ILE A 446 -11.39 3.96 27.15
CA ILE A 446 -10.63 2.71 26.96
C ILE A 446 -9.21 2.86 27.53
N ALA A 447 -8.56 4.00 27.30
CA ALA A 447 -7.22 4.26 27.82
C ALA A 447 -7.18 4.29 29.36
N LEU A 448 -8.17 4.90 30.01
CA LEU A 448 -8.27 4.96 31.47
C LEU A 448 -8.47 3.56 32.10
N ILE A 449 -9.40 2.78 31.56
CA ILE A 449 -9.72 1.45 32.13
C ILE A 449 -8.56 0.47 32.01
N ASN A 450 -7.80 0.57 30.92
CA ASN A 450 -6.67 -0.31 30.68
C ASN A 450 -5.34 0.24 31.22
N ASN A 451 -5.36 1.38 31.95
CA ASN A 451 -4.17 2.08 32.44
C ASN A 451 -3.09 2.24 31.37
N HIS A 452 -3.50 2.58 30.14
CA HIS A 452 -2.59 2.64 29.01
C HIS A 452 -1.56 3.75 29.19
N MET A 453 -0.27 3.40 29.07
CA MET A 453 0.85 4.33 29.10
C MET A 453 1.55 4.37 27.74
N PRO A 454 1.31 5.41 26.93
CA PRO A 454 1.87 5.53 25.57
C PRO A 454 3.40 5.48 25.47
N SER A 455 4.14 5.82 26.55
CA SER A 455 5.61 5.83 26.58
C SER A 455 6.24 4.56 27.15
N SER A 456 5.51 3.81 27.98
CA SER A 456 6.06 2.69 28.78
C SER A 456 5.55 1.32 28.36
N ASP A 457 4.38 1.26 27.72
CA ASP A 457 3.81 0.00 27.24
C ASP A 457 4.49 -0.46 25.94
N ASP A 458 4.63 -1.78 25.75
CA ASP A 458 5.04 -2.33 24.45
C ASP A 458 4.04 -1.84 23.39
N PRO A 459 4.47 -1.25 22.25
CA PRO A 459 3.57 -0.70 21.23
C PRO A 459 2.50 -1.66 20.70
N LEU A 460 2.65 -2.97 20.94
CA LEU A 460 1.70 -4.02 20.56
C LEU A 460 0.80 -4.51 21.70
N ALA A 461 1.06 -4.14 22.97
CA ALA A 461 0.34 -4.64 24.14
C ALA A 461 -1.16 -4.27 24.14
N LEU A 462 -1.53 -3.12 23.56
CA LEU A 462 -2.92 -2.66 23.40
C LEU A 462 -3.36 -2.57 21.94
N PHE A 463 -2.69 -3.28 21.04
CA PHE A 463 -3.00 -3.24 19.61
C PHE A 463 -4.49 -3.53 19.33
N ASP A 464 -5.06 -4.58 19.96
CA ASP A 464 -6.46 -5.02 19.83
C ASP A 464 -7.49 -4.15 20.56
N LYS A 465 -7.07 -3.15 21.34
CA LYS A 465 -8.00 -2.32 22.13
C LYS A 465 -8.07 -0.89 21.65
N ILE A 466 -6.94 -0.34 21.22
CA ILE A 466 -6.82 1.09 20.89
C ILE A 466 -6.32 1.29 19.46
N TYR A 467 -5.42 0.44 18.96
CA TYR A 467 -4.69 0.75 17.75
C TYR A 467 -5.42 0.38 16.46
N ASP A 468 -6.04 -0.81 16.42
CA ASP A 468 -6.66 -1.40 15.24
C ASP A 468 -8.15 -1.08 15.08
N LYS A 469 -8.76 -0.41 16.07
CA LYS A 469 -10.20 -0.17 16.09
C LYS A 469 -10.59 1.12 15.38
N PRO A 470 -11.62 1.11 14.51
CA PRO A 470 -11.98 2.27 13.71
C PRO A 470 -12.47 3.46 14.55
N TRP A 471 -13.17 3.21 15.67
CA TRP A 471 -13.74 4.27 16.50
C TRP A 471 -12.69 5.07 17.28
N THR A 472 -11.46 4.58 17.46
CA THR A 472 -10.38 5.32 18.13
C THR A 472 -9.53 6.14 17.15
N ARG A 473 -9.58 5.82 15.86
CA ARG A 473 -8.76 6.42 14.79
C ARG A 473 -9.53 7.30 13.80
N LEU A 474 -10.82 7.54 14.04
CA LEU A 474 -11.69 8.29 13.14
C LEU A 474 -11.31 9.79 13.02
N GLY A 475 -10.71 10.38 14.06
CA GLY A 475 -10.43 11.81 14.17
C GLY A 475 -9.67 12.42 12.98
N PRO A 476 -8.46 11.93 12.64
CA PRO A 476 -7.69 12.39 11.48
C PRO A 476 -8.48 12.44 10.17
N TYR A 477 -9.32 11.43 9.93
CA TYR A 477 -10.11 11.34 8.71
C TYR A 477 -11.15 12.46 8.62
N LEU A 478 -11.90 12.73 9.70
CA LEU A 478 -12.90 13.81 9.75
C LEU A 478 -12.28 15.20 9.65
N ILE A 479 -11.10 15.40 10.25
CA ILE A 479 -10.31 16.64 10.09
C ILE A 479 -9.89 16.80 8.63
N GLY A 480 -9.42 15.73 8.00
CA GLY A 480 -9.14 15.70 6.56
C GLY A 480 -10.35 16.14 5.72
N MET A 481 -11.53 15.58 5.98
CA MET A 481 -12.76 15.95 5.28
C MET A 481 -13.10 17.44 5.41
N SER A 482 -12.91 17.99 6.60
CA SER A 482 -13.14 19.41 6.89
C SER A 482 -12.19 20.30 6.08
N VAL A 483 -10.91 19.95 6.02
CA VAL A 483 -9.88 20.65 5.22
C VAL A 483 -10.17 20.53 3.73
N GLY A 484 -10.61 19.35 3.25
CA GLY A 484 -10.99 19.15 1.86
C GLY A 484 -12.15 20.06 1.43
N TYR A 485 -13.16 20.23 2.29
CA TYR A 485 -14.26 21.18 2.04
C TYR A 485 -13.78 22.63 2.06
N PHE A 486 -12.92 22.98 3.01
CA PHE A 486 -12.34 24.32 3.12
C PHE A 486 -11.53 24.72 1.88
N LEU A 487 -10.66 23.82 1.39
CA LEU A 487 -9.86 24.04 0.18
C LEU A 487 -10.72 24.13 -1.08
N PHE A 488 -11.79 23.34 -1.15
CA PHE A 488 -12.77 23.44 -2.23
C PHE A 488 -13.46 24.82 -2.23
N LYS A 489 -13.98 25.26 -1.07
CA LYS A 489 -14.72 26.53 -0.96
C LYS A 489 -13.85 27.76 -1.25
N THR A 490 -12.57 27.67 -0.94
CA THR A 490 -11.61 28.76 -1.17
C THR A 490 -10.93 28.70 -2.54
N ASP A 491 -11.25 27.70 -3.39
CA ASP A 491 -10.58 27.44 -4.67
C ASP A 491 -9.04 27.42 -4.54
N CYS A 492 -8.54 26.97 -3.38
CA CYS A 492 -7.12 27.02 -3.01
C CYS A 492 -6.47 28.42 -3.09
N LYS A 493 -7.26 29.50 -3.04
CA LYS A 493 -6.80 30.90 -3.11
C LYS A 493 -7.17 31.63 -1.83
N ILE A 494 -6.18 31.85 -0.96
CA ILE A 494 -6.37 32.59 0.29
C ILE A 494 -5.30 33.68 0.37
N LYS A 495 -5.71 34.90 0.73
CA LYS A 495 -4.78 35.96 1.11
C LYS A 495 -4.58 35.91 2.62
N MET A 496 -3.37 35.61 3.07
CA MET A 496 -3.03 35.50 4.49
C MET A 496 -2.02 36.57 4.89
N SER A 497 -2.14 37.08 6.12
CA SER A 497 -1.13 38.00 6.68
C SER A 497 0.17 37.24 6.99
N LYS A 498 1.32 37.94 6.96
CA LYS A 498 2.61 37.36 7.35
C LYS A 498 2.59 36.78 8.78
N THR A 499 1.84 37.44 9.68
CA THR A 499 1.66 37.00 11.07
C THR A 499 0.93 35.67 11.14
N THR A 500 -0.18 35.50 10.41
CA THR A 500 -0.93 34.24 10.35
C THR A 500 -0.06 33.11 9.83
N ILE A 501 0.75 33.37 8.80
CA ILE A 501 1.65 32.38 8.20
C ILE A 501 2.71 31.94 9.23
N CYS A 502 3.34 32.89 9.91
CA CYS A 502 4.34 32.61 10.93
C CYS A 502 3.75 31.78 12.10
N ILE A 503 2.62 32.22 12.65
CA ILE A 503 1.93 31.52 13.75
C ILE A 503 1.52 30.12 13.33
N GLY A 504 0.96 29.95 12.12
CA GLY A 504 0.53 28.64 11.64
C GLY A 504 1.71 27.66 11.49
N TRP A 505 2.84 28.11 10.96
CA TRP A 505 4.05 27.27 10.85
C TRP A 505 4.65 26.94 12.21
N LEU A 506 4.70 27.90 13.13
CA LEU A 506 5.15 27.66 14.50
C LEU A 506 4.25 26.65 15.21
N LEU A 507 2.93 26.83 15.16
CA LEU A 507 1.98 25.94 15.83
C LEU A 507 2.00 24.54 15.24
N SER A 508 2.04 24.41 13.91
CA SER A 508 2.14 23.13 13.21
C SER A 508 3.46 22.41 13.54
N SER A 509 4.58 23.12 13.51
CA SER A 509 5.89 22.51 13.81
C SER A 509 6.01 22.11 15.28
N ALA A 510 5.50 22.94 16.19
CA ALA A 510 5.48 22.68 17.63
C ALA A 510 4.57 21.48 17.96
N SER A 511 3.38 21.39 17.35
CA SER A 511 2.46 20.27 17.61
C SER A 511 3.03 18.94 17.10
N LEU A 512 3.55 18.90 15.87
CA LEU A 512 4.16 17.69 15.31
C LEU A 512 5.41 17.26 16.09
N SER A 513 6.26 18.21 16.48
CA SER A 513 7.47 17.91 17.26
C SER A 513 7.14 17.45 18.68
N SER A 514 6.14 18.05 19.32
CA SER A 514 5.65 17.65 20.64
C SER A 514 5.06 16.23 20.62
N LEU A 515 4.30 15.88 19.58
CA LEU A 515 3.79 14.52 19.41
C LEU A 515 4.91 13.49 19.22
N LEU A 516 5.95 13.82 18.44
CA LEU A 516 7.04 12.88 18.15
C LEU A 516 8.03 12.72 19.31
N TYR A 517 8.38 13.80 19.98
CA TYR A 517 9.50 13.84 20.93
C TYR A 517 9.09 14.27 22.34
N GLY A 518 7.88 14.77 22.55
CA GLY A 518 7.43 15.29 23.85
C GLY A 518 7.26 14.23 24.94
N LEU A 519 7.16 12.95 24.56
CA LEU A 519 7.12 11.82 25.50
C LEU A 519 8.51 11.30 25.91
N TYR A 520 9.59 11.90 25.39
CA TYR A 520 10.95 11.48 25.71
C TYR A 520 11.25 11.66 27.20
N GLU A 521 11.56 10.57 27.90
CA GLU A 521 11.85 10.53 29.34
C GLU A 521 10.75 11.14 30.23
N THR A 522 9.51 11.20 29.74
CA THR A 522 8.36 11.74 30.48
C THR A 522 7.44 10.61 30.96
N GLU A 523 7.15 10.59 32.25
CA GLU A 523 6.11 9.75 32.83
C GLU A 523 4.80 10.53 32.90
N LEU A 524 3.75 10.00 32.26
CA LEU A 524 2.43 10.61 32.26
C LEU A 524 1.59 10.07 33.41
N SER A 525 0.83 10.96 34.06
CA SER A 525 -0.27 10.51 34.93
C SER A 525 -1.34 9.78 34.07
N PRO A 526 -2.12 8.84 34.63
CA PRO A 526 -3.13 8.08 33.86
C PRO A 526 -4.12 8.97 33.11
N ILE A 527 -4.52 10.10 33.70
CA ILE A 527 -5.42 11.07 33.07
C ILE A 527 -4.75 11.79 31.90
N MET A 528 -3.48 12.17 32.05
CA MET A 528 -2.71 12.78 30.96
C MET A 528 -2.43 11.78 29.83
N ALA A 529 -2.15 10.52 30.16
CA ALA A 529 -1.97 9.43 29.20
C ALA A 529 -3.25 9.16 28.40
N ALA A 530 -4.41 9.14 29.06
CA ALA A 530 -5.69 8.99 28.38
C ALA A 530 -6.05 10.21 27.51
N SER A 531 -5.73 11.41 27.99
CA SER A 531 -5.91 12.65 27.22
C SER A 531 -5.00 12.69 25.99
N TYR A 532 -3.74 12.26 26.13
CA TYR A 532 -2.81 12.14 25.02
C TYR A 532 -3.31 11.11 24.00
N SER A 533 -3.73 9.92 24.45
CA SER A 533 -4.22 8.84 23.59
C SER A 533 -5.46 9.25 22.78
N SER A 534 -6.36 10.03 23.37
CA SER A 534 -7.59 10.49 22.72
C SER A 534 -7.38 11.65 21.74
N LEU A 535 -6.47 12.59 22.04
CA LEU A 535 -6.34 13.83 21.27
C LEU A 535 -5.16 13.84 20.28
N SER A 536 -4.09 13.08 20.55
CA SER A 536 -2.83 13.16 19.79
C SER A 536 -3.03 12.92 18.29
N HIS A 537 -3.82 11.92 17.90
CA HIS A 537 -4.13 11.63 16.49
C HIS A 537 -4.81 12.82 15.80
N SER A 538 -5.77 13.46 16.46
CA SER A 538 -6.43 14.67 15.93
C SER A 538 -5.47 15.86 15.85
N VAL A 539 -4.61 16.05 16.86
CA VAL A 539 -3.59 17.12 16.85
C VAL A 539 -2.57 16.91 15.73
N TRP A 540 -2.18 15.67 15.45
CA TRP A 540 -1.33 15.33 14.32
C TRP A 540 -1.97 15.76 12.98
N ALA A 541 -3.25 15.41 12.80
CA ALA A 541 -4.00 15.79 11.61
C ALA A 541 -4.18 17.32 11.48
N LEU A 542 -4.33 18.05 12.59
CA LEU A 542 -4.34 19.52 12.58
C LEU A 542 -2.98 20.09 12.17
N GLY A 543 -1.88 19.50 12.65
CA GLY A 543 -0.52 19.85 12.21
C GLY A 543 -0.36 19.71 10.69
N LEU A 544 -0.79 18.58 10.14
CA LEU A 544 -0.80 18.32 8.70
C LEU A 544 -1.75 19.23 7.92
N SER A 545 -2.89 19.61 8.52
CA SER A 545 -3.88 20.48 7.88
C SER A 545 -3.26 21.82 7.49
N TRP A 546 -2.44 22.40 8.37
CA TRP A 546 -1.73 23.63 8.08
C TRP A 546 -0.73 23.46 6.93
N ILE A 547 0.06 22.37 6.94
CA ILE A 547 1.04 22.09 5.87
C ILE A 547 0.33 22.04 4.51
N VAL A 548 -0.77 21.30 4.41
CA VAL A 548 -1.50 21.17 3.14
C VAL A 548 -2.15 22.49 2.73
N VAL A 549 -2.77 23.22 3.65
CA VAL A 549 -3.39 24.53 3.35
C VAL A 549 -2.35 25.54 2.91
N ALA A 550 -1.25 25.70 3.64
CA ALA A 550 -0.16 26.62 3.31
C ALA A 550 0.44 26.29 1.94
N CYS A 551 0.70 25.01 1.65
CA CYS A 551 1.25 24.62 0.36
C CYS A 551 0.26 24.80 -0.80
N SER A 552 -1.02 24.50 -0.60
CA SER A 552 -2.05 24.63 -1.65
C SER A 552 -2.39 26.09 -1.97
N THR A 553 -2.16 27.02 -1.02
CA THR A 553 -2.45 28.46 -1.16
C THR A 553 -1.25 29.32 -1.54
N GLY A 554 -0.08 28.70 -1.77
CA GLY A 554 1.14 29.39 -2.21
C GLY A 554 2.06 29.88 -1.09
N TYR A 555 1.75 29.62 0.19
CA TYR A 555 2.59 29.97 1.35
C TYR A 555 3.46 28.80 1.85
N GLY A 556 3.64 27.76 1.03
CA GLY A 556 4.40 26.56 1.40
C GLY A 556 5.91 26.65 1.22
N GLY A 557 6.42 27.62 0.45
CA GLY A 557 7.85 27.82 0.21
C GLY A 557 8.62 26.54 -0.15
N TYR A 558 9.69 26.25 0.60
CA TYR A 558 10.50 25.06 0.43
C TYR A 558 9.75 23.75 0.72
N VAL A 559 8.84 23.75 1.71
CA VAL A 559 8.05 22.56 2.06
C VAL A 559 7.20 22.11 0.88
N ASN A 560 6.54 23.06 0.19
CA ASN A 560 5.78 22.75 -1.02
C ASN A 560 6.68 22.18 -2.13
N SER A 561 7.88 22.74 -2.30
CA SER A 561 8.81 22.30 -3.34
C SER A 561 9.29 20.87 -3.11
N ILE A 562 9.57 20.49 -1.86
CA ILE A 562 9.97 19.12 -1.48
C ILE A 562 8.79 18.16 -1.63
N LEU A 563 7.63 18.50 -1.06
CA LEU A 563 6.46 17.61 -1.05
C LEU A 563 5.79 17.47 -2.42
N SER A 564 5.97 18.44 -3.31
CA SER A 564 5.46 18.40 -4.68
C SER A 564 6.52 18.01 -5.70
N ALA A 565 7.67 17.47 -5.28
CA ALA A 565 8.75 17.09 -6.19
C ALA A 565 8.29 16.01 -7.19
N PRO A 566 8.51 16.17 -8.51
CA PRO A 566 8.03 15.22 -9.53
C PRO A 566 8.54 13.78 -9.35
N ILE A 567 9.74 13.62 -8.77
CA ILE A 567 10.32 12.30 -8.47
C ILE A 567 9.46 11.47 -7.49
N LEU A 568 8.63 12.13 -6.68
CA LEU A 568 7.75 11.47 -5.71
C LEU A 568 6.43 11.00 -6.33
N TYR A 569 6.05 11.47 -7.51
CA TYR A 569 4.75 11.13 -8.10
C TYR A 569 4.62 9.64 -8.46
N PRO A 570 5.60 8.99 -9.12
CA PRO A 570 5.49 7.57 -9.41
C PRO A 570 5.44 6.73 -8.12
N VAL A 571 6.30 7.06 -7.16
CA VAL A 571 6.37 6.42 -5.83
C VAL A 571 5.03 6.54 -5.10
N SER A 572 4.39 7.71 -5.16
CA SER A 572 3.10 7.99 -4.54
C SER A 572 1.92 7.25 -5.19
N ARG A 573 1.99 7.01 -6.52
CA ARG A 573 0.93 6.31 -7.26
C ARG A 573 0.91 4.80 -6.95
N ILE A 574 2.07 4.21 -6.69
CA ILE A 574 2.20 2.77 -6.37
C ILE A 574 2.24 2.47 -4.86
N THR A 575 2.11 3.50 -4.00
CA THR A 575 2.16 3.35 -2.53
C THR A 575 1.17 2.31 -2.00
N TYR A 576 -0.02 2.20 -2.57
CA TYR A 576 -1.00 1.22 -2.10
C TYR A 576 -0.51 -0.22 -2.30
N CYS A 577 0.04 -0.55 -3.47
CA CYS A 577 0.66 -1.86 -3.69
C CYS A 577 1.90 -2.06 -2.80
N ALA A 578 2.69 -1.01 -2.53
CA ALA A 578 3.82 -1.08 -1.60
C ALA A 578 3.35 -1.39 -0.18
N TYR A 579 2.24 -0.78 0.25
CA TYR A 579 1.59 -1.05 1.52
C TYR A 579 1.18 -2.52 1.66
N LEU A 580 0.61 -3.13 0.62
CA LEU A 580 0.19 -4.52 0.69
C LEU A 580 1.37 -5.50 0.81
N VAL A 581 2.45 -5.24 0.09
CA VAL A 581 3.54 -6.21 -0.08
C VAL A 581 4.71 -6.05 0.89
N HIS A 582 4.93 -4.86 1.47
CA HIS A 582 6.12 -4.60 2.28
C HIS A 582 6.31 -5.55 3.48
N PRO A 583 5.28 -5.99 4.25
CA PRO A 583 5.53 -6.88 5.38
C PRO A 583 5.93 -8.27 4.91
N LEU A 584 5.42 -8.72 3.76
CA LEU A 584 5.87 -9.96 3.13
C LEU A 584 7.35 -9.87 2.74
N VAL A 585 7.76 -8.78 2.08
CA VAL A 585 9.17 -8.52 1.71
C VAL A 585 10.07 -8.47 2.94
N ILE A 586 9.66 -7.75 3.99
CA ILE A 586 10.44 -7.67 5.24
C ILE A 586 10.56 -9.05 5.90
N ARG A 587 9.50 -9.86 5.90
CA ARG A 587 9.50 -11.23 6.46
C ARG A 587 10.36 -12.20 5.66
N MET A 588 10.50 -12.03 4.34
CA MET A 588 11.32 -12.92 3.51
C MET A 588 12.76 -13.03 4.03
N THR A 589 13.35 -11.94 4.52
CA THR A 589 14.73 -11.98 5.02
C THR A 589 14.87 -12.92 6.23
N PRO A 590 14.24 -12.66 7.40
CA PRO A 590 14.40 -13.52 8.57
C PRO A 590 13.88 -14.95 8.34
N MET A 591 12.87 -15.16 7.50
CA MET A 591 12.32 -16.50 7.25
C MET A 591 13.21 -17.39 6.35
N ASN A 592 14.25 -16.82 5.71
CA ASN A 592 15.25 -17.58 4.96
C ASN A 592 16.60 -17.63 5.66
N LEU A 593 16.69 -17.20 6.92
CA LEU A 593 17.93 -17.27 7.68
C LEU A 593 18.01 -18.58 8.47
N ASP A 594 19.20 -19.17 8.48
CA ASP A 594 19.51 -20.32 9.31
C ASP A 594 19.89 -19.93 10.75
N SER A 595 20.26 -18.67 10.96
CA SER A 595 20.66 -18.13 12.28
C SER A 595 20.12 -16.72 12.51
N PRO A 596 19.94 -16.29 13.77
CA PRO A 596 19.43 -14.95 14.08
C PRO A 596 20.36 -13.85 13.58
N LEU A 597 19.81 -12.67 13.30
CA LEU A 597 20.60 -11.50 12.90
C LEU A 597 21.20 -10.80 14.10
N HIS A 598 22.47 -10.45 14.02
CA HIS A 598 23.06 -9.53 14.99
C HIS A 598 22.66 -8.08 14.70
N LEU A 599 21.96 -7.44 15.65
CA LEU A 599 21.51 -6.06 15.46
C LEU A 599 22.68 -5.09 15.58
N GLY A 600 22.88 -4.31 14.53
CA GLY A 600 23.78 -3.16 14.50
C GLY A 600 23.12 -1.98 13.78
N LYS A 601 23.61 -0.76 14.02
CA LYS A 601 23.10 0.46 13.38
C LYS A 601 23.15 0.35 11.85
N TYR A 602 24.28 -0.10 11.31
CA TYR A 602 24.48 -0.25 9.87
C TYR A 602 23.66 -1.42 9.29
N THR A 603 23.60 -2.55 10.00
CA THR A 603 22.76 -3.69 9.60
C THR A 603 21.30 -3.27 9.45
N MET A 604 20.74 -2.56 10.44
CA MET A 604 19.36 -2.09 10.38
C MET A 604 19.14 -1.10 9.23
N MET A 605 20.09 -0.18 8.99
CA MET A 605 20.01 0.77 7.89
C MET A 605 20.01 0.06 6.52
N ILE A 606 20.90 -0.91 6.32
CA ILE A 606 20.98 -1.70 5.09
C ILE A 606 19.69 -2.51 4.88
N THR A 607 19.21 -3.19 5.93
CA THR A 607 17.96 -3.97 5.87
C THR A 607 16.77 -3.08 5.54
N PHE A 608 16.69 -1.88 6.12
CA PHE A 608 15.63 -0.92 5.81
C PHE A 608 15.66 -0.48 4.34
N PHE A 609 16.81 -0.02 3.82
CA PHE A 609 16.90 0.42 2.43
C PHE A 609 16.65 -0.73 1.45
N GLY A 610 17.13 -1.93 1.77
CA GLY A 610 16.84 -3.15 1.01
C GLY A 610 15.34 -3.48 0.98
N ALA A 611 14.67 -3.44 2.13
CA ALA A 611 13.23 -3.66 2.22
C ALA A 611 12.43 -2.57 1.48
N LEU A 612 12.85 -1.30 1.58
CA LEU A 612 12.21 -0.16 0.92
C LEU A 612 12.25 -0.32 -0.61
N VAL A 613 13.45 -0.52 -1.17
CA VAL A 613 13.64 -0.66 -2.62
C VAL A 613 12.92 -1.90 -3.15
N SER A 614 13.09 -3.05 -2.51
CA SER A 614 12.44 -4.30 -2.92
C SER A 614 10.91 -4.21 -2.87
N SER A 615 10.36 -3.56 -1.85
CA SER A 615 8.91 -3.33 -1.73
C SER A 615 8.37 -2.46 -2.87
N TYR A 616 9.12 -1.43 -3.29
CA TYR A 616 8.72 -0.56 -4.39
C TYR A 616 8.89 -1.19 -5.78
N ILE A 617 9.91 -2.03 -5.97
CA ILE A 617 10.06 -2.81 -7.20
C ILE A 617 8.87 -3.78 -7.35
N LEU A 618 8.56 -4.53 -6.31
CA LEU A 618 7.46 -5.50 -6.36
C LEU A 618 6.09 -4.81 -6.45
N SER A 619 5.91 -3.67 -5.77
CA SER A 619 4.66 -2.89 -5.87
C SER A 619 4.42 -2.34 -7.26
N PHE A 620 5.47 -1.95 -7.98
CA PHE A 620 5.36 -1.51 -9.37
C PHE A 620 4.83 -2.63 -10.27
N ILE A 621 5.36 -3.86 -10.11
CA ILE A 621 4.90 -5.05 -10.85
C ILE A 621 3.41 -5.31 -10.55
N ILE A 622 3.03 -5.32 -9.27
CA ILE A 622 1.64 -5.57 -8.86
C ILE A 622 0.70 -4.47 -9.36
N SER A 623 1.10 -3.20 -9.29
CA SER A 623 0.26 -2.08 -9.73
C SER A 623 0.02 -2.11 -11.24
N VAL A 624 1.04 -2.40 -12.05
CA VAL A 624 0.90 -2.55 -13.51
C VAL A 624 0.05 -3.77 -13.89
N SER A 625 0.15 -4.85 -13.12
CA SER A 625 -0.53 -6.13 -13.43
C SER A 625 -2.00 -6.16 -13.00
N PHE A 626 -2.33 -5.56 -11.84
CA PHE A 626 -3.67 -5.65 -11.25
C PHE A 626 -4.36 -4.29 -11.10
N GLU A 627 -3.72 -3.31 -10.45
CA GLU A 627 -4.38 -2.05 -10.11
C GLU A 627 -4.69 -1.18 -11.34
N ALA A 628 -3.69 -0.90 -12.17
CA ALA A 628 -3.81 0.00 -13.30
C ALA A 628 -4.77 -0.50 -14.40
N PRO A 629 -4.77 -1.80 -14.78
CA PRO A 629 -5.75 -2.34 -15.73
C PRO A 629 -7.17 -2.20 -15.22
N ILE A 630 -7.43 -2.50 -13.94
CA ILE A 630 -8.77 -2.40 -13.36
C ILE A 630 -9.25 -0.97 -13.30
N VAL A 631 -8.38 -0.03 -12.93
CA VAL A 631 -8.71 1.41 -12.98
C VAL A 631 -9.09 1.85 -14.39
N SER A 632 -8.36 1.38 -15.40
CA SER A 632 -8.66 1.68 -16.81
C SER A 632 -9.98 1.05 -17.27
N MET A 633 -10.22 -0.21 -16.92
CA MET A 633 -11.48 -0.91 -17.21
C MET A 633 -12.69 -0.22 -16.56
N LEU A 634 -12.57 0.18 -15.29
CA LEU A 634 -13.63 0.90 -14.58
C LEU A 634 -13.97 2.25 -15.23
N LYS A 635 -12.96 2.94 -15.79
CA LYS A 635 -13.18 4.19 -16.53
C LYS A 635 -13.91 3.96 -17.86
N ILE A 636 -13.63 2.85 -18.54
CA ILE A 636 -14.31 2.46 -19.80
C ILE A 636 -15.76 2.06 -19.54
N LEU A 637 -15.99 1.28 -18.48
CA LEU A 637 -17.32 0.81 -18.09
C LEU A 637 -18.17 1.89 -17.41
N SER A 638 -17.54 2.96 -16.93
CA SER A 638 -18.26 4.11 -16.37
C SER A 638 -19.16 4.74 -17.43
N PRO A 639 -20.43 5.08 -17.12
CA PRO A 639 -21.38 5.65 -18.07
C PRO A 639 -21.00 7.09 -18.46
N LYS A 640 -19.95 7.27 -19.26
CA LYS A 640 -19.73 8.48 -20.05
C LYS A 640 -20.50 8.31 -21.36
N LYS A 641 -21.68 8.93 -21.44
CA LYS A 641 -22.49 9.19 -22.65
C LYS A 641 -21.86 8.60 -23.94
N ARG A 642 -22.24 7.37 -24.29
CA ARG A 642 -22.48 7.07 -25.71
C ARG A 642 -23.46 8.14 -26.16
N LYS A 643 -23.02 9.10 -26.99
CA LYS A 643 -23.95 9.98 -27.72
C LYS A 643 -24.85 9.04 -28.52
N ARG A 644 -26.03 8.71 -27.97
CA ARG A 644 -27.11 8.07 -28.70
C ARG A 644 -27.60 9.16 -29.65
N ILE A 645 -27.29 8.98 -30.91
CA ILE A 645 -27.90 9.74 -32.00
C ILE A 645 -29.40 9.40 -31.92
N GLN A 646 -30.21 10.41 -31.62
CA GLN A 646 -31.59 10.49 -32.08
C GLN A 646 -31.63 11.69 -33.01
#